data_AF-A0A7X0AZ59-F1
#
_entry.id   AF-A0A7X0AZ59-F1
#
_cell.length_a   1.000
_cell.length_b   1.000
_cell.length_c   1.000
_cell.angle_alpha   90.00
_cell.angle_beta   90.00
_cell.angle_gamma   90.00
#
_symmetry.space_group_name_H-M   'P 1'
#
loop_
_entity.id
_entity.type
_entity.pdbx_description
1 polymer ?
#
loop_
_entity_poly.entity_id
_entity_poly.type
_entity_poly.pdbx_seq_one_letter_code
_entity_poly.pdbx_strand_id
1 'polypeptide(L)'
;MDEQESRIAELARALADRDLDIQRLSRLADERLEILRQQAGERDALQQELALIHGSRSWQLTRPLRWALRRAGQFKTVLRTVSGTMRRHGMLAPVVDGVRLYRDHGPSGFKFWLLNGVAPGMAPGPNPLSGVPLGDIRGPDGYVYRALRRPFDLDLRLKDLSITFSIVVPVYNTAPALLEAAIRSVEAQWYPHWQLVLVDDASTDLATRAALDLPRDPRVTVLRSPKNQGIAGATNDGLAKATGDFIVFLDHDDELTADCLYELALCIAAHDPDFVYSDEDKITEDGRYTQPFFKPDWSPDTMMSTMYTCHVSCVRRSLVEELGGLRSEYDGCQDWDLVLRLSERTTRIQHVAKVLYHWRIIPQSTAADLQAKPYVVAVSERLRADTLARRGLKGTLEPLPQLPAYHRVRYEMRGTPTVSVIIPSRDNQAVLAACLESIRGKSSYDRYEIVVVDNGSREPATLGYLNRIRSWPGVKVIRHDAPFNYSELNNLGVAAAAGDILLFLNDDTEVLTPDWLERMAGFAQLDHVGAVGAKLLYPGGSEIQHAGVLNIDAGPSHAFLRHSPDHYGYFLRNLLEYNWLAVTGACLMVERRKFEAIGGFDLRLPVAYNDIDVCMRLYEAGYYNVMCQAVQLIHHESVSRGLDFVSREKMERLKRDRDCLFDLHPDLFQRDPFNNPNLHPNGINFEIV
;
A
#
# COMPACT_ATOMS: atom_id res chain seq x y z
N MET A 1 24.75 0.72 58.24
CA MET A 1 25.79 -0.12 57.62
C MET A 1 25.19 -0.91 56.46
N ASP A 2 24.13 -1.68 56.68
CA ASP A 2 23.38 -2.39 55.61
C ASP A 2 22.88 -1.51 54.45
N GLU A 3 22.34 -0.32 54.75
CA GLU A 3 21.79 0.56 53.71
C GLU A 3 22.86 1.17 52.79
N GLN A 4 24.07 1.40 53.32
CA GLN A 4 25.22 1.87 52.55
C GLN A 4 25.83 0.75 51.71
N GLU A 5 25.88 -0.49 52.22
CA GLU A 5 26.34 -1.65 51.45
C GLU A 5 25.39 -2.00 50.30
N SER A 6 24.08 -1.91 50.52
CA SER A 6 23.08 -2.08 49.46
C SER A 6 23.22 -1.00 48.38
N ARG A 7 23.43 0.26 48.78
CA ARG A 7 23.63 1.37 47.84
C ARG A 7 24.93 1.23 47.03
N ILE A 8 25.99 0.72 47.66
CA ILE A 8 27.27 0.43 46.98
C ILE A 8 27.08 -0.71 45.96
N ALA A 9 26.35 -1.77 46.30
CA ALA A 9 26.07 -2.89 45.39
C ALA A 9 25.16 -2.50 44.21
N GLU A 10 24.24 -1.56 44.42
CA GLU A 10 23.37 -0.99 43.39
C GLU A 10 24.16 -0.10 42.43
N LEU A 11 25.02 0.78 42.97
CA LEU A 11 25.92 1.63 42.17
C LEU A 11 26.95 0.82 41.39
N ALA A 12 27.49 -0.25 41.97
CA ALA A 12 28.44 -1.14 41.29
C ALA A 12 27.80 -1.87 40.09
N ARG A 13 26.54 -2.30 40.21
CA ARG A 13 25.79 -2.88 39.09
C ARG A 13 25.48 -1.86 38.00
N ALA A 14 25.02 -0.67 38.37
CA ALA A 14 24.77 0.41 37.43
C ALA A 14 26.04 0.86 36.68
N LEU A 15 27.21 0.81 37.34
CA LEU A 15 28.50 1.10 36.72
C LEU A 15 28.87 0.02 35.69
N ALA A 16 28.70 -1.25 36.05
CA ALA A 16 28.99 -2.37 35.15
C ALA A 16 28.11 -2.39 33.90
N ASP A 17 26.81 -2.07 34.05
CA ASP A 17 25.88 -1.95 32.92
C ASP A 17 26.27 -0.78 31.99
N ARG A 18 26.68 0.36 32.58
CA ARG A 18 27.17 1.52 31.82
C ARG A 18 28.46 1.23 31.06
N ASP A 19 29.39 0.49 31.65
CA ASP A 19 30.63 0.08 30.98
C ASP A 19 30.34 -0.87 29.80
N LEU A 20 29.35 -1.77 29.95
CA LEU A 20 28.93 -2.68 28.89
C LEU A 20 28.27 -1.93 27.72
N ASP A 21 27.43 -0.94 28.03
CA ASP A 21 26.83 -0.04 27.04
C ASP A 21 27.88 0.79 26.30
N ILE A 22 28.88 1.32 27.01
CA ILE A 22 30.00 2.05 26.40
C ILE A 22 30.78 1.14 25.43
N GLN A 23 31.06 -0.10 25.82
CA GLN A 23 31.73 -1.07 24.95
C GLN A 23 30.89 -1.42 23.72
N ARG A 24 29.56 -1.57 23.87
CA ARG A 24 28.63 -1.83 22.76
C ARG A 24 28.56 -0.64 21.79
N LEU A 25 28.46 0.58 22.32
CA LEU A 25 28.45 1.81 21.54
C LEU A 25 29.78 2.02 20.81
N SER A 26 30.91 1.70 21.46
CA SER A 26 32.23 1.74 20.82
C SER A 26 32.31 0.76 19.65
N ARG A 27 31.83 -0.47 19.81
CA ARG A 27 31.82 -1.47 18.73
C ARG A 27 30.94 -1.03 17.55
N LEU A 28 29.76 -0.47 17.82
CA LEU A 28 28.87 0.08 16.79
C LEU A 28 29.48 1.29 16.08
N ALA A 29 30.22 2.13 16.81
CA ALA A 29 30.95 3.25 16.23
C ALA A 29 32.09 2.77 15.31
N ASP A 30 32.82 1.73 15.72
CA ASP A 30 33.87 1.11 14.91
C ASP A 30 33.30 0.44 13.63
N GLU A 31 32.18 -0.29 13.74
CA GLU A 31 31.48 -0.88 12.59
C GLU A 31 30.97 0.21 11.62
N ARG A 32 30.39 1.29 12.13
CA ARG A 32 29.99 2.44 11.30
C ARG A 32 31.18 3.14 10.67
N LEU A 33 32.32 3.23 11.36
CA LEU A 33 33.54 3.81 10.83
C LEU A 33 34.12 2.95 9.69
N GLU A 34 34.02 1.63 9.79
CA GLU A 34 34.39 0.68 8.74
C GLU A 34 33.52 0.88 7.48
N ILE A 35 32.20 0.99 7.64
CA ILE A 35 31.26 1.27 6.54
C ILE A 35 31.57 2.63 5.89
N LEU A 36 31.81 3.67 6.69
CA LEU A 36 32.17 4.98 6.17
C LEU A 36 33.51 4.97 5.42
N ARG A 37 34.49 4.16 5.86
CA ARG A 37 35.75 3.96 5.14
C ARG A 37 35.54 3.23 3.81
N GLN A 38 34.66 2.23 3.78
CA GLN A 38 34.29 1.52 2.55
C GLN A 38 33.62 2.47 1.55
N GLN A 39 32.63 3.25 1.99
CA GLN A 39 31.95 4.24 1.16
C GLN A 39 32.90 5.36 0.68
N ALA A 40 33.82 5.80 1.52
CA ALA A 40 34.86 6.76 1.11
C ALA A 40 35.78 6.17 0.03
N GLY A 41 36.16 4.89 0.15
CA GLY A 41 36.91 4.17 -0.86
C GLY A 41 36.18 4.03 -2.19
N GLU A 42 34.88 3.68 -2.16
CA GLU A 42 34.04 3.61 -3.36
C GLU A 42 33.87 4.99 -4.02
N ARG A 43 33.66 6.03 -3.22
CA ARG A 43 33.59 7.41 -3.71
C ARG A 43 34.89 7.83 -4.40
N ASP A 44 36.04 7.51 -3.80
CA ASP A 44 37.34 7.87 -4.35
C ASP A 44 37.66 7.07 -5.63
N ALA A 45 37.22 5.80 -5.71
CA ALA A 45 37.28 4.99 -6.94
C ALA A 45 36.43 5.59 -8.07
N LEU A 46 35.18 5.98 -7.77
CA LEU A 46 34.30 6.67 -8.72
C LEU A 46 34.88 8.02 -9.15
N GLN A 47 35.48 8.78 -8.23
CA GLN A 47 36.16 10.04 -8.58
C GLN A 47 37.36 9.82 -9.49
N GLN A 48 38.14 8.76 -9.29
CA GLN A 48 39.24 8.40 -10.19
C GLN A 48 38.72 8.00 -11.57
N GLU A 49 37.65 7.21 -11.66
CA GLU A 49 37.04 6.82 -12.92
C GLU A 49 36.48 8.04 -13.69
N LEU A 50 35.79 8.94 -12.97
CA LEU A 50 35.30 10.20 -13.53
C LEU A 50 36.46 11.10 -14.01
N ALA A 51 37.55 11.14 -13.25
CA ALA A 51 38.77 11.87 -13.62
C ALA A 51 39.47 11.24 -14.84
N LEU A 52 39.48 9.91 -14.98
CA LEU A 52 39.99 9.20 -16.15
C LEU A 52 39.16 9.50 -17.39
N ILE A 53 37.83 9.49 -17.27
CA ILE A 53 36.92 9.87 -18.36
C ILE A 53 37.15 11.33 -18.76
N HIS A 54 37.18 12.25 -17.79
CA HIS A 54 37.43 13.68 -18.04
C HIS A 54 38.84 13.99 -18.56
N GLY A 55 39.83 13.18 -18.16
CA GLY A 55 41.22 13.24 -18.60
C GLY A 55 41.48 12.56 -19.95
N SER A 56 40.56 11.73 -20.44
CA SER A 56 40.72 11.00 -21.69
C SER A 56 40.82 11.96 -22.89
N ARG A 57 41.72 11.64 -23.83
CA ARG A 57 41.92 12.46 -25.04
C ARG A 57 40.62 12.60 -25.84
N SER A 58 39.81 11.55 -25.93
CA SER A 58 38.50 11.58 -26.62
C SER A 58 37.52 12.56 -25.95
N TRP A 59 37.46 12.59 -24.62
CA TRP A 59 36.61 13.51 -23.88
C TRP A 59 37.08 14.97 -24.01
N GLN A 60 38.38 15.21 -23.95
CA GLN A 60 38.94 16.56 -24.11
C GLN A 60 38.82 17.08 -25.53
N LEU A 61 39.08 16.23 -26.55
CA LEU A 61 38.97 16.57 -27.97
C LEU A 61 37.52 16.86 -28.40
N THR A 62 36.55 16.14 -27.83
CA THR A 62 35.11 16.35 -28.13
C THR A 62 34.46 17.42 -27.25
N ARG A 63 35.19 18.02 -26.30
CA ARG A 63 34.66 19.05 -25.38
C ARG A 63 34.14 20.31 -26.12
N PRO A 64 34.83 20.85 -27.14
CA PRO A 64 34.31 21.99 -27.93
C PRO A 64 33.07 21.57 -28.74
N LEU A 65 33.08 20.37 -29.32
CA LEU A 65 31.97 19.85 -30.12
C LEU A 65 30.73 19.62 -29.26
N ARG A 66 30.87 19.08 -28.05
CA ARG A 66 29.76 18.85 -27.11
C ARG A 66 29.23 20.15 -26.52
N TRP A 67 30.10 21.12 -26.22
CA TRP A 67 29.66 22.46 -25.84
C TRP A 67 28.90 23.15 -26.98
N ALA A 68 29.41 23.05 -28.21
CA ALA A 68 28.77 23.58 -29.41
C ALA A 68 27.44 22.89 -29.72
N LEU A 69 27.33 21.57 -29.57
CA LEU A 69 26.09 20.79 -29.74
C LEU A 69 25.06 21.12 -28.67
N ARG A 70 25.47 21.29 -27.40
CA ARG A 70 24.58 21.71 -26.30
C ARG A 70 24.08 23.14 -26.52
N ARG A 71 24.95 24.05 -26.96
CA ARG A 71 24.59 25.44 -27.28
C ARG A 71 23.74 25.53 -28.55
N ALA A 72 24.02 24.74 -29.57
CA ALA A 72 23.21 24.66 -30.79
C ALA A 72 21.82 24.10 -30.51
N GLY A 73 21.71 23.07 -29.66
CA GLY A 73 20.42 22.55 -29.20
C GLY A 73 19.60 23.61 -28.47
N GLN A 74 20.20 24.30 -27.50
CA GLN A 74 19.55 25.40 -26.76
C GLN A 74 19.15 26.58 -27.69
N PHE A 75 20.01 26.93 -28.65
CA PHE A 75 19.75 28.02 -29.59
C PHE A 75 18.65 27.66 -30.59
N LYS A 76 18.59 26.39 -31.02
CA LYS A 76 17.52 25.87 -31.89
C LYS A 76 16.18 25.86 -31.18
N THR A 77 16.15 25.50 -29.89
CA THR A 77 14.94 25.58 -29.05
C THR A 77 14.47 27.04 -28.89
N VAL A 78 15.39 27.97 -28.58
CA VAL A 78 15.08 29.40 -28.48
C VAL A 78 14.55 29.97 -29.80
N LEU A 79 15.18 29.66 -30.94
CA LEU A 79 14.70 30.07 -32.27
C LEU A 79 13.32 29.50 -32.60
N ARG A 80 13.04 28.25 -32.20
CA ARG A 80 11.75 27.58 -32.42
C ARG A 80 10.66 28.19 -31.54
N THR A 81 10.98 28.54 -30.30
CA THR A 81 10.10 29.28 -29.39
C THR A 81 9.79 30.68 -29.94
N VAL A 82 10.82 31.46 -30.28
CA VAL A 82 10.66 32.83 -30.80
C VAL A 82 9.88 32.83 -32.11
N SER A 83 10.24 31.95 -33.07
CA SER A 83 9.52 31.84 -34.35
C SER A 83 8.10 31.30 -34.19
N GLY A 84 7.87 30.39 -33.24
CA GLY A 84 6.54 29.89 -32.88
C GLY A 84 5.64 30.98 -32.31
N THR A 85 6.17 31.82 -31.41
CA THR A 85 5.45 32.97 -30.84
C THR A 85 5.19 34.04 -31.91
N MET A 86 6.16 34.33 -32.79
CA MET A 86 5.94 35.26 -33.91
C MET A 86 4.83 34.78 -34.86
N ARG A 87 4.76 33.48 -35.15
CA ARG A 87 3.71 32.91 -36.01
C ARG A 87 2.33 32.91 -35.35
N ARG A 88 2.25 32.80 -34.02
CA ARG A 88 0.98 32.78 -33.28
C ARG A 88 0.45 34.16 -32.92
N HIS A 89 1.33 35.12 -32.62
CA HIS A 89 0.93 36.40 -32.02
C HIS A 89 1.50 37.64 -32.75
N GLY A 90 2.20 37.46 -33.87
CA GLY A 90 2.74 38.56 -34.70
C GLY A 90 4.20 38.90 -34.41
N MET A 91 4.84 39.65 -35.34
CA MET A 91 6.31 39.87 -35.32
C MET A 91 6.86 40.54 -34.06
N LEU A 92 6.08 41.38 -33.38
CA LEU A 92 6.51 42.09 -32.17
C LEU A 92 6.21 41.31 -30.87
N ALA A 93 5.45 40.22 -30.92
CA ALA A 93 5.00 39.48 -29.75
C ALA A 93 6.12 38.91 -28.86
N PRO A 94 7.23 38.34 -29.39
CA PRO A 94 8.30 37.83 -28.53
C PRO A 94 8.98 38.91 -27.69
N VAL A 95 8.95 40.17 -28.15
CA VAL A 95 9.51 41.31 -27.41
C VAL A 95 8.55 41.73 -26.31
N VAL A 96 7.25 41.82 -26.61
CA VAL A 96 6.20 42.19 -25.64
C VAL A 96 6.05 41.11 -24.56
N ASP A 97 5.96 39.85 -24.97
CA ASP A 97 5.85 38.70 -24.06
C ASP A 97 7.13 38.53 -23.25
N GLY A 98 8.29 38.73 -23.88
CA GLY A 98 9.58 38.67 -23.19
C GLY A 98 9.74 39.74 -22.10
N VAL A 99 9.33 40.99 -22.39
CA VAL A 99 9.33 42.08 -21.40
C VAL A 99 8.33 41.83 -20.29
N ARG A 100 7.13 41.32 -20.62
CA ARG A 100 6.10 40.98 -19.64
C ARG A 100 6.55 39.85 -18.69
N LEU A 101 7.08 38.76 -19.24
CA LEU A 101 7.59 37.62 -18.47
C LEU A 101 8.80 37.98 -17.61
N TYR A 102 9.70 38.83 -18.12
CA TYR A 102 10.83 39.31 -17.32
C TYR A 102 10.36 40.22 -16.17
N ARG A 103 9.34 41.04 -16.39
CA ARG A 103 8.73 41.88 -15.34
C ARG A 103 8.00 41.04 -14.29
N ASP A 104 7.21 40.07 -14.73
CA ASP A 104 6.28 39.32 -13.86
C ASP A 104 6.98 38.13 -13.15
N HIS A 105 8.07 37.58 -13.72
CA HIS A 105 8.76 36.39 -13.18
C HIS A 105 10.30 36.48 -13.19
N GLY A 106 10.85 37.65 -13.47
CA GLY A 106 12.30 37.89 -13.42
C GLY A 106 13.12 37.14 -14.48
N PRO A 107 14.47 37.17 -14.36
CA PRO A 107 15.38 36.56 -15.32
C PRO A 107 15.20 35.04 -15.46
N SER A 108 14.83 34.37 -14.37
CA SER A 108 14.59 32.93 -14.30
C SER A 108 13.32 32.53 -15.05
N GLY A 109 12.21 33.25 -14.86
CA GLY A 109 10.96 33.01 -15.59
C GLY A 109 11.09 33.30 -17.09
N PHE A 110 11.80 34.36 -17.46
CA PHE A 110 12.10 34.66 -18.86
C PHE A 110 12.98 33.57 -19.50
N LYS A 111 14.01 33.10 -18.79
CA LYS A 111 14.86 31.98 -19.24
C LYS A 111 14.05 30.68 -19.38
N PHE A 112 13.13 30.41 -18.45
CA PHE A 112 12.25 29.25 -18.50
C PHE A 112 11.33 29.29 -19.73
N TRP A 113 10.69 30.43 -20.01
CA TRP A 113 9.85 30.59 -21.20
C TRP A 113 10.66 30.48 -22.50
N LEU A 114 11.85 31.08 -22.57
CA LEU A 114 12.73 30.96 -23.75
C LEU A 114 13.10 29.50 -24.08
N LEU A 115 13.30 28.69 -23.05
CA LEU A 115 13.70 27.29 -23.18
C LEU A 115 12.52 26.33 -23.38
N ASN A 116 11.35 26.65 -22.85
CA ASN A 116 10.21 25.71 -22.80
C ASN A 116 8.98 26.17 -23.60
N GLY A 117 8.92 27.43 -24.04
CA GLY A 117 7.87 27.96 -24.92
C GLY A 117 6.49 28.16 -24.31
N VAL A 118 6.35 28.02 -22.98
CA VAL A 118 5.08 28.21 -22.25
C VAL A 118 5.34 28.97 -20.95
N ALA A 119 4.39 29.80 -20.52
CA ALA A 119 4.43 30.44 -19.20
C ALA A 119 4.20 29.40 -18.08
N PRO A 120 4.85 29.51 -16.92
CA PRO A 120 4.63 28.58 -15.81
C PRO A 120 3.15 28.60 -15.35
N GLY A 121 2.48 27.44 -15.30
CA GLY A 121 1.20 27.29 -14.57
C GLY A 121 -0.06 26.76 -15.29
N MET A 122 0.01 26.04 -16.42
CA MET A 122 -1.19 25.37 -16.99
C MET A 122 -0.92 23.91 -17.39
N ALA A 123 -1.49 22.95 -16.64
CA ALA A 123 -1.61 21.52 -17.00
C ALA A 123 -2.72 20.82 -16.16
N PRO A 124 -3.40 19.76 -16.66
CA PRO A 124 -4.50 19.02 -16.00
C PRO A 124 -4.06 18.13 -14.81
N GLY A 125 -5.01 17.74 -13.94
CA GLY A 125 -4.83 17.40 -12.51
C GLY A 125 -4.28 16.00 -12.13
N PRO A 126 -3.63 15.83 -10.94
CA PRO A 126 -2.87 14.65 -10.46
C PRO A 126 -3.69 13.44 -9.95
N ASN A 127 -3.03 12.27 -9.92
CA ASN A 127 -3.40 11.03 -9.21
C ASN A 127 -2.50 10.91 -7.96
N PRO A 128 -3.05 10.57 -6.78
CA PRO A 128 -2.31 10.53 -5.51
C PRO A 128 -1.18 9.48 -5.38
N LEU A 129 -0.90 8.58 -6.33
CA LEU A 129 0.23 7.63 -6.20
C LEU A 129 1.60 8.16 -6.70
N SER A 130 1.64 9.36 -7.28
CA SER A 130 2.79 9.80 -8.07
C SER A 130 3.95 10.46 -7.35
N GLY A 131 3.80 10.76 -6.06
CA GLY A 131 4.89 11.29 -5.25
C GLY A 131 4.87 10.81 -3.81
N VAL A 132 4.66 9.51 -3.62
CA VAL A 132 5.33 8.84 -2.51
C VAL A 132 6.81 9.21 -2.66
N PRO A 133 7.46 9.83 -1.67
CA PRO A 133 8.92 9.92 -1.70
C PRO A 133 9.38 8.47 -1.73
N LEU A 134 9.87 8.03 -2.89
CA LEU A 134 10.34 6.69 -3.19
C LEU A 134 11.62 6.43 -2.37
N GLY A 135 11.51 6.45 -1.04
CA GLY A 135 12.47 5.81 -0.15
C GLY A 135 12.38 4.32 -0.45
N ASP A 136 13.44 3.80 -1.07
CA ASP A 136 13.67 2.41 -1.45
C ASP A 136 12.83 1.79 -2.59
N ILE A 137 11.81 2.47 -3.14
CA ILE A 137 11.21 2.06 -4.43
C ILE A 137 11.98 2.71 -5.60
N ARG A 138 13.30 2.68 -5.54
CA ARG A 138 14.06 2.52 -6.77
C ARG A 138 13.89 1.04 -7.08
N GLY A 139 12.92 0.70 -7.92
CA GLY A 139 13.04 -0.57 -8.67
C GLY A 139 14.49 -0.63 -9.17
N PRO A 140 15.15 -1.81 -9.11
CA PRO A 140 16.56 -1.90 -9.43
C PRO A 140 16.83 -1.15 -10.72
N ASP A 141 17.97 -0.47 -10.82
CA ASP A 141 18.57 -0.15 -12.12
C ASP A 141 18.65 -1.51 -12.86
N GLY A 142 17.58 -1.91 -13.58
CA GLY A 142 17.39 -3.32 -13.95
C GLY A 142 15.97 -3.87 -14.11
N TYR A 143 14.86 -3.18 -13.75
CA TYR A 143 13.52 -3.70 -14.11
C TYR A 143 13.38 -3.81 -15.63
N VAL A 144 12.92 -4.96 -16.12
CA VAL A 144 12.66 -5.21 -17.54
C VAL A 144 11.32 -5.92 -17.65
N TYR A 145 10.34 -5.23 -18.22
CA TYR A 145 9.11 -5.87 -18.67
C TYR A 145 9.44 -6.88 -19.76
N ARG A 146 9.07 -8.15 -19.54
CA ARG A 146 9.22 -9.23 -20.52
C ARG A 146 7.87 -9.50 -21.17
N ALA A 147 7.67 -8.93 -22.34
CA ALA A 147 6.48 -9.20 -23.14
C ALA A 147 6.29 -10.71 -23.35
N LEU A 148 5.08 -11.20 -23.05
CA LEU A 148 4.74 -12.59 -23.29
C LEU A 148 4.72 -12.89 -24.78
N ARG A 149 5.09 -14.12 -25.13
CA ARG A 149 5.01 -14.59 -26.51
C ARG A 149 3.59 -15.06 -26.78
N ARG A 150 2.98 -14.54 -27.85
CA ARG A 150 1.67 -15.00 -28.34
C ARG A 150 1.68 -16.54 -28.48
N PRO A 151 0.77 -17.26 -27.79
CA PRO A 151 0.70 -18.72 -27.88
C PRO A 151 0.44 -19.19 -29.32
N PHE A 152 1.10 -20.28 -29.73
CA PHE A 152 0.92 -20.86 -31.07
C PHE A 152 -0.49 -21.44 -31.29
N ASP A 153 -1.15 -21.83 -30.21
CA ASP A 153 -2.49 -22.40 -30.15
C ASP A 153 -3.56 -21.36 -29.76
N LEU A 154 -3.26 -20.05 -29.83
CA LEU A 154 -4.19 -19.00 -29.40
C LEU A 154 -5.57 -19.14 -30.06
N ASP A 155 -5.62 -19.40 -31.38
CA ASP A 155 -6.90 -19.51 -32.10
C ASP A 155 -7.77 -20.67 -31.58
N LEU A 156 -7.18 -21.72 -31.00
CA LEU A 156 -7.91 -22.78 -30.32
C LEU A 156 -8.42 -22.32 -28.96
N ARG A 157 -7.59 -21.62 -28.19
CA ARG A 157 -7.95 -21.08 -26.86
C ARG A 157 -9.05 -20.03 -26.92
N LEU A 158 -9.11 -19.26 -28.02
CA LEU A 158 -10.13 -18.24 -28.24
C LEU A 158 -11.50 -18.84 -28.60
N LYS A 159 -11.60 -20.09 -29.06
CA LYS A 159 -12.87 -20.66 -29.54
C LYS A 159 -13.98 -20.65 -28.49
N ASP A 160 -13.60 -20.81 -27.23
CA ASP A 160 -14.53 -20.90 -26.10
C ASP A 160 -14.73 -19.55 -25.40
N LEU A 161 -14.10 -18.48 -25.89
CA LEU A 161 -14.20 -17.13 -25.34
C LEU A 161 -15.06 -16.25 -26.24
N SER A 162 -16.18 -15.75 -25.72
CA SER A 162 -17.12 -14.89 -26.45
C SER A 162 -17.34 -13.52 -25.81
N ILE A 163 -16.60 -13.20 -24.75
CA ILE A 163 -16.71 -11.92 -24.03
C ILE A 163 -16.34 -10.78 -24.98
N THR A 164 -17.11 -9.69 -24.96
CA THR A 164 -16.81 -8.49 -25.75
C THR A 164 -16.38 -7.32 -24.87
N PHE A 165 -15.41 -6.53 -25.33
CA PHE A 165 -14.91 -5.36 -24.60
C PHE A 165 -15.18 -4.05 -25.34
N SER A 166 -15.53 -3.00 -24.62
CA SER A 166 -15.44 -1.62 -25.09
C SER A 166 -14.36 -0.87 -24.33
N ILE A 167 -13.31 -0.46 -25.02
CA ILE A 167 -12.22 0.35 -24.47
C ILE A 167 -12.63 1.81 -24.62
N VAL A 168 -12.76 2.54 -23.52
CA VAL A 168 -13.16 3.95 -23.52
C VAL A 168 -11.95 4.83 -23.20
N VAL A 169 -11.67 5.79 -24.09
CA VAL A 169 -10.50 6.67 -24.01
C VAL A 169 -10.94 8.13 -24.16
N PRO A 170 -11.03 8.91 -23.06
CA PRO A 170 -11.20 10.35 -23.14
C PRO A 170 -9.90 11.00 -23.64
N VAL A 171 -9.98 11.93 -24.59
CA VAL A 171 -8.82 12.56 -25.27
C VAL A 171 -8.93 14.08 -25.18
N TYR A 172 -7.87 14.75 -24.69
CA TYR A 172 -7.81 16.21 -24.70
C TYR A 172 -6.37 16.71 -24.90
N ASN A 173 -6.10 17.30 -26.07
CA ASN A 173 -4.80 17.90 -26.43
C ASN A 173 -3.58 16.97 -26.26
N THR A 174 -3.80 15.67 -26.46
CA THR A 174 -2.77 14.63 -26.34
C THR A 174 -1.77 14.72 -27.49
N ALA A 175 -0.48 14.68 -27.18
CA ALA A 175 0.55 14.66 -28.22
C ALA A 175 0.31 13.49 -29.21
N PRO A 176 0.30 13.74 -30.54
CA PRO A 176 -0.08 12.73 -31.53
C PRO A 176 0.66 11.39 -31.40
N ALA A 177 1.97 11.41 -31.14
CA ALA A 177 2.75 10.19 -30.99
C ALA A 177 2.30 9.31 -29.81
N LEU A 178 1.86 9.94 -28.72
CA LEU A 178 1.38 9.26 -27.51
C LEU A 178 0.00 8.64 -27.74
N LEU A 179 -0.90 9.40 -28.37
CA LEU A 179 -2.23 8.94 -28.74
C LEU A 179 -2.17 7.79 -29.76
N GLU A 180 -1.32 7.92 -30.77
CA GLU A 180 -1.10 6.84 -31.74
C GLU A 180 -0.52 5.58 -31.08
N ALA A 181 0.36 5.71 -30.08
CA ALA A 181 0.87 4.56 -29.33
C ALA A 181 -0.24 3.88 -28.52
N ALA A 182 -1.10 4.66 -27.84
CA ALA A 182 -2.26 4.14 -27.13
C ALA A 182 -3.21 3.37 -28.06
N ILE A 183 -3.57 3.95 -29.21
CA ILE A 183 -4.43 3.31 -30.22
C ILE A 183 -3.79 2.01 -30.75
N ARG A 184 -2.50 2.06 -31.11
CA ARG A 184 -1.77 0.87 -31.59
C ARG A 184 -1.73 -0.25 -30.56
N SER A 185 -1.65 0.08 -29.26
CA SER A 185 -1.66 -0.92 -28.18
C SER A 185 -2.99 -1.71 -28.12
N VAL A 186 -4.11 -1.05 -28.46
CA VAL A 186 -5.43 -1.69 -28.57
C VAL A 186 -5.56 -2.47 -29.89
N GLU A 187 -5.07 -1.92 -31.00
CA GLU A 187 -5.09 -2.62 -32.29
C GLU A 187 -4.24 -3.91 -32.27
N ALA A 188 -3.18 -3.94 -31.45
CA ALA A 188 -2.27 -5.07 -31.31
C ALA A 188 -2.77 -6.21 -30.39
N GLN A 189 -3.96 -6.07 -29.80
CA GLN A 189 -4.49 -7.07 -28.85
C GLN A 189 -4.64 -8.45 -29.50
N TRP A 190 -4.23 -9.48 -28.75
CA TRP A 190 -4.37 -10.88 -29.16
C TRP A 190 -5.84 -11.32 -29.22
N TYR A 191 -6.66 -10.74 -28.34
CA TYR A 191 -8.09 -10.99 -28.26
C TYR A 191 -8.83 -10.13 -29.29
N PRO A 192 -9.67 -10.70 -30.18
CA PRO A 192 -10.22 -9.96 -31.31
C PRO A 192 -11.54 -9.22 -31.02
N HIS A 193 -12.25 -9.58 -29.93
CA HIS A 193 -13.62 -9.14 -29.65
C HIS A 193 -13.64 -7.84 -28.84
N TRP A 194 -13.32 -6.73 -29.51
CA TRP A 194 -13.31 -5.41 -28.88
C TRP A 194 -13.85 -4.30 -29.79
N GLN A 195 -14.24 -3.20 -29.15
CA GLN A 195 -14.56 -1.91 -29.72
C GLN A 195 -13.69 -0.85 -29.01
N LEU A 196 -13.09 0.08 -29.75
CA LEU A 196 -12.37 1.22 -29.19
C LEU A 196 -13.22 2.49 -29.37
N VAL A 197 -13.52 3.20 -28.28
CA VAL A 197 -14.29 4.44 -28.28
C VAL A 197 -13.39 5.58 -27.83
N LEU A 198 -12.94 6.37 -28.80
CA LEU A 198 -12.13 7.58 -28.58
C LEU A 198 -13.06 8.79 -28.43
N VAL A 199 -12.97 9.52 -27.34
CA VAL A 199 -13.81 10.70 -27.08
C VAL A 199 -12.95 11.96 -27.04
N ASP A 200 -12.96 12.74 -28.11
CA ASP A 200 -12.31 14.05 -28.14
C ASP A 200 -13.11 15.06 -27.32
N ASP A 201 -12.60 15.40 -26.13
CA ASP A 201 -13.20 16.36 -25.20
C ASP A 201 -12.92 17.81 -25.61
N ALA A 202 -13.22 18.12 -26.86
CA ALA A 202 -12.99 19.40 -27.53
C ALA A 202 -11.52 19.85 -27.54
N SER A 203 -10.61 18.98 -27.98
CA SER A 203 -9.19 19.34 -28.18
C SER A 203 -9.05 20.60 -29.04
N THR A 204 -8.22 21.52 -28.56
CA THR A 204 -7.86 22.76 -29.27
C THR A 204 -6.64 22.57 -30.15
N ASP A 205 -5.81 21.56 -29.88
CA ASP A 205 -4.69 21.18 -30.72
C ASP A 205 -5.15 20.47 -32.00
N LEU A 206 -4.87 21.09 -33.15
CA LEU A 206 -5.20 20.54 -34.46
C LEU A 206 -4.43 19.25 -34.75
N ALA A 207 -3.24 19.05 -34.18
CA ALA A 207 -2.46 17.84 -34.40
C ALA A 207 -3.10 16.64 -33.69
N THR A 208 -3.54 16.82 -32.44
CA THR A 208 -4.37 15.84 -31.71
C THR A 208 -5.61 15.46 -32.54
N ARG A 209 -6.32 16.47 -33.06
CA ARG A 209 -7.54 16.22 -33.85
C ARG A 209 -7.27 15.45 -35.13
N ALA A 210 -6.19 15.77 -35.84
CA ALA A 210 -5.78 15.05 -37.02
C ALA A 210 -5.38 13.60 -36.71
N ALA A 211 -4.70 13.36 -35.59
CA ALA A 211 -4.33 12.01 -35.15
C ALA A 211 -5.56 11.12 -34.89
N LEU A 212 -6.63 11.70 -34.34
CA LEU A 212 -7.91 11.00 -34.15
C LEU A 212 -8.62 10.60 -35.46
N ASP A 213 -8.30 11.23 -36.58
CA ASP A 213 -8.88 10.90 -37.89
C ASP A 213 -8.08 9.83 -38.66
N LEU A 214 -6.93 9.40 -38.12
CA LEU A 214 -6.04 8.41 -38.76
C LEU A 214 -6.50 6.96 -38.63
N PRO A 215 -7.06 6.48 -37.50
CA PRO A 215 -7.43 5.08 -37.34
C PRO A 215 -8.40 4.63 -38.43
N ARG A 216 -8.14 3.46 -39.01
CA ARG A 216 -8.96 2.87 -40.10
C ARG A 216 -9.63 1.57 -39.70
N ASP A 217 -9.30 1.01 -38.53
CA ASP A 217 -9.92 -0.22 -38.06
C ASP A 217 -11.42 0.03 -37.82
N PRO A 218 -12.32 -0.79 -38.40
CA PRO A 218 -13.77 -0.58 -38.29
C PRO A 218 -14.31 -0.72 -36.86
N ARG A 219 -13.52 -1.27 -35.93
CA ARG A 219 -13.85 -1.38 -34.51
C ARG A 219 -13.60 -0.08 -33.73
N VAL A 220 -12.98 0.92 -34.35
CA VAL A 220 -12.66 2.22 -33.74
C VAL A 220 -13.77 3.23 -34.04
N THR A 221 -14.32 3.81 -32.98
CA THR A 221 -15.32 4.88 -33.02
C THR A 221 -14.73 6.15 -32.42
N VAL A 222 -14.88 7.28 -33.11
CA VAL A 222 -14.41 8.59 -32.65
C VAL A 222 -15.61 9.49 -32.40
N LEU A 223 -15.74 9.98 -31.17
CA LEU A 223 -16.72 10.97 -30.74
C LEU A 223 -16.04 12.33 -30.61
N ARG A 224 -16.75 13.40 -30.94
CA ARG A 224 -16.27 14.78 -30.82
C ARG A 224 -17.23 15.57 -29.94
N SER A 225 -16.77 15.95 -28.75
CA SER A 225 -17.55 16.78 -27.82
C SER A 225 -17.57 18.23 -28.31
N PRO A 226 -18.72 18.93 -28.24
CA PRO A 226 -18.82 20.32 -28.69
C PRO A 226 -18.12 21.31 -27.75
N LYS A 227 -17.85 20.89 -26.51
CA LYS A 227 -17.16 21.65 -25.46
C LYS A 227 -16.38 20.67 -24.60
N ASN A 228 -15.37 21.18 -23.89
CA ASN A 228 -14.65 20.41 -22.89
C ASN A 228 -15.55 20.20 -21.66
N GLN A 229 -15.77 18.95 -21.27
CA GLN A 229 -16.65 18.53 -20.18
C GLN A 229 -15.89 17.93 -19.00
N GLY A 230 -14.57 17.78 -19.12
CA GLY A 230 -13.73 17.11 -18.14
C GLY A 230 -13.71 15.59 -18.35
N ILE A 231 -12.80 14.93 -17.63
CA ILE A 231 -12.51 13.51 -17.81
C ILE A 231 -13.76 12.64 -17.58
N ALA A 232 -14.51 12.87 -16.49
CA ALA A 232 -15.72 12.10 -16.22
C ALA A 232 -16.80 12.31 -17.30
N GLY A 233 -16.97 13.56 -17.78
CA GLY A 233 -17.96 13.89 -18.81
C GLY A 233 -17.64 13.20 -20.14
N ALA A 234 -16.39 13.29 -20.59
CA ALA A 234 -15.93 12.64 -21.82
C ALA A 234 -15.99 11.11 -21.72
N THR A 235 -15.61 10.53 -20.57
CA THR A 235 -15.73 9.09 -20.35
C THR A 235 -17.19 8.65 -20.40
N ASN A 236 -18.12 9.40 -19.80
CA ASN A 236 -19.55 9.08 -19.83
C ASN A 236 -20.15 9.13 -21.25
N ASP A 237 -19.72 10.07 -22.09
CA ASP A 237 -20.09 10.10 -23.52
C ASP A 237 -19.60 8.83 -24.24
N GLY A 238 -18.41 8.34 -23.88
CA GLY A 238 -17.85 7.08 -24.37
C GLY A 238 -18.64 5.86 -23.89
N LEU A 239 -18.98 5.81 -22.59
CA LEU A 239 -19.82 4.77 -21.99
C LEU A 239 -21.18 4.66 -22.70
N ALA A 240 -21.79 5.79 -23.07
CA ALA A 240 -23.07 5.80 -23.80
C ALA A 240 -22.98 5.23 -25.23
N LYS A 241 -21.77 5.01 -25.77
CA LYS A 241 -21.52 4.37 -27.08
C LYS A 241 -20.90 2.99 -26.99
N ALA A 242 -20.52 2.56 -25.79
CA ALA A 242 -19.94 1.25 -25.56
C ALA A 242 -20.97 0.14 -25.81
N THR A 243 -20.58 -0.88 -26.56
CA THR A 243 -21.41 -2.05 -26.86
C THR A 243 -20.92 -3.35 -26.24
N GLY A 244 -19.70 -3.37 -25.69
CA GLY A 244 -19.09 -4.54 -25.07
C GLY A 244 -19.81 -4.98 -23.80
N ASP A 245 -19.66 -6.24 -23.43
CA ASP A 245 -20.13 -6.79 -22.15
C ASP A 245 -19.39 -6.16 -20.97
N PHE A 246 -18.11 -5.82 -21.20
CA PHE A 246 -17.24 -5.15 -20.23
C PHE A 246 -16.66 -3.86 -20.80
N ILE A 247 -16.49 -2.88 -19.93
CA ILE A 247 -15.81 -1.61 -20.18
C ILE A 247 -14.38 -1.71 -19.70
N VAL A 248 -13.42 -1.31 -20.52
CA VAL A 248 -12.01 -1.18 -20.15
C VAL A 248 -11.65 0.30 -20.23
N PHE A 249 -11.16 0.87 -19.13
CA PHE A 249 -10.70 2.25 -19.10
C PHE A 249 -9.22 2.32 -19.51
N LEU A 250 -8.90 3.27 -20.40
CA LEU A 250 -7.54 3.50 -20.88
C LEU A 250 -7.31 5.01 -21.03
N ASP A 251 -6.20 5.50 -20.48
CA ASP A 251 -5.79 6.88 -20.66
C ASP A 251 -5.19 7.09 -22.07
N HIS A 252 -5.43 8.27 -22.64
CA HIS A 252 -5.09 8.60 -24.03
C HIS A 252 -3.59 8.59 -24.33
N ASP A 253 -2.75 8.54 -23.30
CA ASP A 253 -1.30 8.55 -23.35
C ASP A 253 -0.68 7.38 -22.58
N ASP A 254 -1.40 6.27 -22.46
CA ASP A 254 -0.87 5.02 -21.89
C ASP A 254 -1.00 3.86 -22.89
N GLU A 255 -0.43 2.71 -22.55
CA GLU A 255 -0.45 1.53 -23.42
C GLU A 255 -0.96 0.29 -22.68
N LEU A 256 -1.79 -0.50 -23.35
CA LEU A 256 -2.11 -1.85 -22.90
C LEU A 256 -1.05 -2.83 -23.40
N THR A 257 -0.75 -3.84 -22.59
CA THR A 257 0.01 -5.01 -23.05
C THR A 257 -0.79 -5.77 -24.12
N ALA A 258 -0.11 -6.41 -25.08
CA ALA A 258 -0.78 -7.06 -26.22
C ALA A 258 -1.71 -8.23 -25.80
N ASP A 259 -1.50 -8.80 -24.62
CA ASP A 259 -2.26 -9.89 -24.02
C ASP A 259 -3.35 -9.44 -23.03
N CYS A 260 -3.44 -8.14 -22.72
CA CYS A 260 -4.36 -7.57 -21.75
C CYS A 260 -5.80 -8.09 -21.87
N LEU A 261 -6.44 -7.89 -23.04
CA LEU A 261 -7.83 -8.32 -23.23
C LEU A 261 -8.00 -9.84 -23.21
N TYR A 262 -6.97 -10.59 -23.58
CA TYR A 262 -7.00 -12.05 -23.54
C TYR A 262 -6.96 -12.56 -22.09
N GLU A 263 -6.09 -12.00 -21.25
CA GLU A 263 -6.00 -12.32 -19.82
C GLU A 263 -7.27 -11.90 -19.05
N LEU A 264 -7.84 -10.74 -19.39
CA LEU A 264 -9.14 -10.33 -18.86
C LEU A 264 -10.25 -11.30 -19.25
N ALA A 265 -10.30 -11.75 -20.51
CA ALA A 265 -11.30 -12.72 -20.97
C ALA A 265 -11.16 -14.08 -20.27
N LEU A 266 -9.92 -14.55 -20.05
CA LEU A 266 -9.67 -15.78 -19.27
C LEU A 266 -10.17 -15.64 -17.83
N CYS A 267 -9.85 -14.54 -17.16
CA CYS A 267 -10.32 -14.25 -15.81
C CYS A 267 -11.85 -14.23 -15.76
N ILE A 268 -12.48 -13.57 -16.73
CA ILE A 268 -13.94 -13.47 -16.81
C ILE A 268 -14.59 -14.83 -17.04
N ALA A 269 -14.06 -15.64 -17.96
CA ALA A 269 -14.57 -16.97 -18.22
C ALA A 269 -14.41 -17.92 -17.01
N ALA A 270 -13.33 -17.77 -16.24
CA ALA A 270 -13.04 -18.63 -15.10
C ALA A 270 -13.84 -18.26 -13.84
N HIS A 271 -14.11 -16.96 -13.62
CA HIS A 271 -14.61 -16.46 -12.33
C HIS A 271 -15.89 -15.63 -12.41
N ASP A 272 -16.34 -15.27 -13.62
CA ASP A 272 -17.47 -14.36 -13.86
C ASP A 272 -17.49 -13.13 -12.92
N PRO A 273 -16.43 -12.30 -12.89
CA PRO A 273 -16.37 -11.13 -12.03
C PRO A 273 -17.20 -9.96 -12.56
N ASP A 274 -17.51 -9.00 -11.70
CA ASP A 274 -18.09 -7.71 -12.09
C ASP A 274 -17.03 -6.61 -12.27
N PHE A 275 -15.88 -6.78 -11.61
CA PHE A 275 -14.74 -5.88 -11.73
C PHE A 275 -13.43 -6.68 -11.74
N VAL A 276 -12.57 -6.38 -12.70
CA VAL A 276 -11.23 -6.96 -12.82
C VAL A 276 -10.22 -5.82 -12.87
N TYR A 277 -9.15 -5.95 -12.09
CA TYR A 277 -7.98 -5.08 -12.18
C TYR A 277 -6.69 -5.90 -12.30
N SER A 278 -5.62 -5.27 -12.77
CA SER A 278 -4.32 -5.91 -12.95
C SER A 278 -3.19 -5.17 -12.24
N ASP A 279 -2.00 -5.77 -12.23
CA ASP A 279 -0.77 -5.03 -11.96
C ASP A 279 -0.46 -4.05 -13.11
N GLU A 280 0.39 -3.08 -12.83
CA GLU A 280 0.84 -2.07 -13.79
C GLU A 280 2.33 -1.78 -13.59
N ASP A 281 2.98 -1.26 -14.61
CA ASP A 281 4.29 -0.62 -14.50
C ASP A 281 4.24 0.78 -15.12
N LYS A 282 5.38 1.46 -15.13
CA LYS A 282 5.52 2.75 -15.78
C LYS A 282 6.44 2.69 -16.98
N ILE A 283 6.13 3.45 -18.02
CA ILE A 283 6.97 3.65 -19.20
C ILE A 283 7.52 5.08 -19.27
N THR A 284 8.83 5.22 -19.41
CA THR A 284 9.52 6.52 -19.52
C THR A 284 9.43 7.08 -20.95
N GLU A 285 9.76 8.37 -21.13
CA GLU A 285 9.79 9.00 -22.46
C GLU A 285 10.70 8.30 -23.49
N ASP A 286 11.76 7.62 -23.03
CA ASP A 286 12.67 6.84 -23.87
C ASP A 286 12.25 5.37 -24.05
N GLY A 287 11.03 5.01 -23.61
CA GLY A 287 10.42 3.70 -23.80
C GLY A 287 10.94 2.61 -22.86
N ARG A 288 11.59 2.99 -21.74
CA ARG A 288 12.02 2.03 -20.71
C ARG A 288 10.91 1.81 -19.70
N TYR A 289 10.69 0.56 -19.32
CA TYR A 289 9.77 0.23 -18.24
C TYR A 289 10.44 0.37 -16.87
N THR A 290 9.70 0.80 -15.86
CA THR A 290 10.18 1.06 -14.51
C THR A 290 9.05 1.06 -13.48
N GLN A 291 9.38 1.09 -12.19
CA GLN A 291 8.43 1.25 -11.08
C GLN A 291 7.18 0.34 -11.17
N PRO A 292 7.33 -0.99 -11.23
CA PRO A 292 6.17 -1.88 -11.22
C PRO A 292 5.40 -1.76 -9.91
N PHE A 293 4.08 -1.79 -10.01
CA PHE A 293 3.17 -1.90 -8.88
C PHE A 293 2.48 -3.26 -8.88
N PHE A 294 2.99 -4.14 -8.03
CA PHE A 294 2.46 -5.46 -7.76
C PHE A 294 1.43 -5.37 -6.63
N LYS A 295 0.16 -5.43 -7.01
CA LYS A 295 -0.99 -5.15 -6.16
C LYS A 295 -1.43 -6.40 -5.39
N PRO A 296 -2.05 -6.23 -4.21
CA PRO A 296 -2.74 -7.33 -3.54
C PRO A 296 -4.07 -7.64 -4.25
N ASP A 297 -4.68 -8.77 -3.89
CA ASP A 297 -6.08 -9.07 -4.16
C ASP A 297 -7.01 -8.07 -3.44
N TRP A 298 -8.32 -8.16 -3.72
CA TRP A 298 -9.30 -7.15 -3.28
C TRP A 298 -9.20 -6.85 -1.79
N SER A 299 -9.01 -5.57 -1.45
CA SER A 299 -8.70 -5.09 -0.10
C SER A 299 -9.54 -3.85 0.22
N PRO A 300 -10.72 -4.01 0.85
CA PRO A 300 -11.69 -2.92 1.01
C PRO A 300 -11.19 -1.79 1.93
N ASP A 301 -10.40 -2.12 2.96
CA ASP A 301 -9.87 -1.12 3.90
C ASP A 301 -8.64 -0.43 3.31
N THR A 302 -7.80 -1.17 2.58
CA THR A 302 -6.74 -0.56 1.75
C THR A 302 -7.34 0.42 0.75
N MET A 303 -8.44 0.07 0.09
CA MET A 303 -9.14 0.94 -0.87
C MET A 303 -9.70 2.21 -0.22
N MET A 304 -9.99 2.19 1.08
CA MET A 304 -10.38 3.40 1.82
C MET A 304 -9.17 4.29 2.15
N SER A 305 -7.97 3.71 2.28
CA SER A 305 -6.73 4.45 2.53
C SER A 305 -6.10 5.01 1.25
N THR A 306 -6.12 4.25 0.17
CA THR A 306 -5.47 4.60 -1.10
C THR A 306 -6.11 3.89 -2.30
N MET A 307 -6.18 4.57 -3.44
CA MET A 307 -6.65 3.99 -4.71
C MET A 307 -5.56 3.10 -5.29
N TYR A 308 -5.55 1.81 -4.96
CA TYR A 308 -4.49 0.89 -5.40
C TYR A 308 -4.82 0.10 -6.67
N THR A 309 -6.09 -0.03 -7.06
CA THR A 309 -6.48 -0.86 -8.22
C THR A 309 -6.10 -0.21 -9.54
N CYS A 310 -6.12 1.13 -9.61
CA CYS A 310 -5.66 1.96 -10.73
C CYS A 310 -5.96 1.33 -12.10
N HIS A 311 -4.92 0.92 -12.82
CA HIS A 311 -4.99 0.43 -14.19
C HIS A 311 -4.47 -1.02 -14.31
N VAL A 312 -4.88 -1.82 -15.28
CA VAL A 312 -6.08 -1.62 -16.11
C VAL A 312 -7.32 -1.85 -15.24
N SER A 313 -8.39 -1.12 -15.51
CA SER A 313 -9.68 -1.24 -14.81
C SER A 313 -10.74 -1.74 -15.79
N CYS A 314 -11.27 -2.94 -15.56
CA CYS A 314 -12.22 -3.62 -16.43
C CYS A 314 -13.52 -3.93 -15.67
N VAL A 315 -14.61 -3.26 -16.03
CA VAL A 315 -15.87 -3.31 -15.28
C VAL A 315 -17.01 -3.84 -16.15
N ARG A 316 -17.87 -4.69 -15.59
CA ARG A 316 -19.08 -5.15 -16.29
C ARG A 316 -19.95 -3.94 -16.67
N ARG A 317 -20.29 -3.83 -17.96
CA ARG A 317 -21.01 -2.65 -18.49
C ARG A 317 -22.33 -2.40 -17.75
N SER A 318 -23.11 -3.46 -17.50
CA SER A 318 -24.39 -3.33 -16.81
C SER A 318 -24.26 -2.72 -15.41
N LEU A 319 -23.14 -2.95 -14.72
CA LEU A 319 -22.89 -2.39 -13.39
C LEU A 319 -22.48 -0.92 -13.48
N VAL A 320 -21.66 -0.54 -14.46
CA VAL A 320 -21.33 0.88 -14.69
C VAL A 320 -22.60 1.69 -15.04
N GLU A 321 -23.48 1.11 -15.86
CA GLU A 321 -24.77 1.69 -16.24
C GLU A 321 -25.71 1.85 -15.02
N GLU A 322 -25.83 0.81 -14.18
CA GLU A 322 -26.59 0.87 -12.92
C GLU A 322 -26.09 2.01 -12.02
N LEU A 323 -24.78 2.17 -11.93
CA LEU A 323 -24.12 3.17 -11.11
C LEU A 323 -24.17 4.59 -11.70
N GLY A 324 -24.65 4.76 -12.94
CA GLY A 324 -24.74 6.05 -13.61
C GLY A 324 -23.40 6.62 -14.12
N GLY A 325 -22.39 5.77 -14.31
CA GLY A 325 -21.07 6.18 -14.81
C GLY A 325 -20.20 6.94 -13.80
N LEU A 326 -19.34 7.82 -14.32
CA LEU A 326 -18.40 8.63 -13.55
C LEU A 326 -19.04 9.96 -13.11
N ARG A 327 -18.62 10.47 -11.95
CA ARG A 327 -19.16 11.69 -11.34
C ARG A 327 -18.15 12.85 -11.48
N SER A 328 -18.48 13.88 -12.26
CA SER A 328 -17.58 15.00 -12.56
C SER A 328 -17.20 15.85 -11.35
N GLU A 329 -18.00 15.85 -10.29
CA GLU A 329 -17.62 16.49 -9.04
C GLU A 329 -16.40 15.80 -8.37
N TYR A 330 -16.00 14.61 -8.81
CA TYR A 330 -14.79 13.93 -8.35
C TYR A 330 -13.67 13.88 -9.39
N ASP A 331 -13.69 14.72 -10.42
CA ASP A 331 -12.56 14.82 -11.38
C ASP A 331 -11.21 14.95 -10.64
N GLY A 332 -10.26 14.08 -10.98
CA GLY A 332 -8.99 13.84 -10.29
C GLY A 332 -9.00 12.62 -9.35
N CYS A 333 -10.17 12.14 -8.96
CA CYS A 333 -10.39 10.93 -8.15
C CYS A 333 -11.61 10.12 -8.66
N GLN A 334 -12.05 10.36 -9.90
CA GLN A 334 -13.27 9.80 -10.47
C GLN A 334 -13.24 8.27 -10.56
N ASP A 335 -12.07 7.67 -10.77
CA ASP A 335 -11.91 6.22 -10.82
C ASP A 335 -12.00 5.61 -9.42
N TRP A 336 -11.44 6.29 -8.42
CA TRP A 336 -11.56 5.90 -7.02
C TRP A 336 -13.03 5.94 -6.57
N ASP A 337 -13.75 6.99 -6.99
CA ASP A 337 -15.19 7.09 -6.78
C ASP A 337 -15.96 5.91 -7.37
N LEU A 338 -15.72 5.60 -8.65
CA LEU A 338 -16.39 4.51 -9.32
C LEU A 338 -16.14 3.17 -8.62
N VAL A 339 -14.89 2.89 -8.25
CA VAL A 339 -14.52 1.62 -7.59
C VAL A 339 -15.12 1.51 -6.20
N LEU A 340 -15.17 2.60 -5.42
CA LEU A 340 -15.82 2.58 -4.10
C LEU A 340 -17.33 2.30 -4.22
N ARG A 341 -18.01 2.93 -5.18
CA ARG A 341 -19.44 2.66 -5.46
C ARG A 341 -19.67 1.26 -6.02
N LEU A 342 -18.76 0.74 -6.84
CA LEU A 342 -18.82 -0.63 -7.34
C LEU A 342 -18.73 -1.65 -6.20
N SER A 343 -17.81 -1.45 -5.26
CA SER A 343 -17.66 -2.34 -4.11
C SER A 343 -18.87 -2.34 -3.16
N GLU A 344 -19.77 -1.34 -3.27
CA GLU A 344 -21.04 -1.28 -2.54
C GLU A 344 -22.16 -2.08 -3.23
N ARG A 345 -21.91 -2.61 -4.43
CA ARG A 345 -22.87 -3.40 -5.23
C ARG A 345 -22.45 -4.83 -5.48
N THR A 346 -21.15 -5.13 -5.39
CA THR A 346 -20.63 -6.47 -5.69
C THR A 346 -19.41 -6.81 -4.85
N THR A 347 -19.28 -8.11 -4.56
CA THR A 347 -18.07 -8.74 -4.01
C THR A 347 -17.32 -9.57 -5.05
N ARG A 348 -17.83 -9.67 -6.28
CA ARG A 348 -17.24 -10.41 -7.40
C ARG A 348 -16.13 -9.59 -8.06
N ILE A 349 -15.06 -9.34 -7.31
CA ILE A 349 -13.91 -8.53 -7.72
C ILE A 349 -12.70 -9.46 -7.89
N GLN A 350 -12.00 -9.35 -9.01
CA GLN A 350 -10.86 -10.21 -9.32
C GLN A 350 -9.62 -9.39 -9.66
N HIS A 351 -8.48 -9.94 -9.28
CA HIS A 351 -7.17 -9.40 -9.55
C HIS A 351 -6.41 -10.34 -10.49
N VAL A 352 -5.83 -9.78 -11.56
CA VAL A 352 -4.90 -10.49 -12.43
C VAL A 352 -3.48 -10.02 -12.10
N ALA A 353 -2.72 -10.86 -11.40
CA ALA A 353 -1.33 -10.59 -10.97
C ALA A 353 -0.31 -10.62 -12.14
N LYS A 354 -0.60 -9.84 -13.19
CA LYS A 354 0.22 -9.61 -14.37
C LYS A 354 0.23 -8.12 -14.64
N VAL A 355 1.39 -7.60 -15.05
CA VAL A 355 1.45 -6.25 -15.60
C VAL A 355 0.72 -6.26 -16.93
N LEU A 356 -0.48 -5.66 -16.98
CA LEU A 356 -1.28 -5.57 -18.21
C LEU A 356 -1.41 -4.13 -18.74
N TYR A 357 -0.83 -3.17 -18.03
CA TYR A 357 -0.92 -1.74 -18.31
C TYR A 357 0.44 -1.05 -18.12
N HIS A 358 0.79 -0.18 -19.05
CA HIS A 358 2.02 0.62 -19.02
C HIS A 358 1.66 2.11 -18.87
N TRP A 359 1.89 2.64 -17.67
CA TRP A 359 1.56 4.02 -17.32
C TRP A 359 2.70 4.98 -17.67
N ARG A 360 2.46 5.97 -18.52
CA ARG A 360 3.49 6.84 -19.06
C ARG A 360 3.89 7.95 -18.09
N ILE A 361 5.20 8.06 -17.86
CA ILE A 361 5.79 9.18 -17.11
C ILE A 361 6.05 10.33 -18.09
N ILE A 362 5.19 11.33 -18.11
CA ILE A 362 5.46 12.61 -18.80
C ILE A 362 5.70 13.74 -17.78
N PRO A 363 6.60 14.72 -18.06
CA PRO A 363 6.95 15.82 -17.14
C PRO A 363 5.78 16.68 -16.67
N GLN A 364 4.65 16.64 -17.38
CA GLN A 364 3.40 17.34 -17.06
C GLN A 364 2.30 16.40 -16.53
N SER A 365 2.55 15.09 -16.45
CA SER A 365 1.58 14.09 -15.99
C SER A 365 1.55 14.03 -14.48
N THR A 366 0.39 13.62 -14.02
CA THR A 366 0.10 13.13 -12.69
C THR A 366 1.24 12.28 -12.15
N ALA A 367 1.84 11.38 -12.95
CA ALA A 367 2.86 10.40 -12.59
C ALA A 367 4.19 10.95 -12.03
N ALA A 368 4.45 12.27 -12.15
CA ALA A 368 5.74 12.86 -11.81
C ALA A 368 5.82 13.56 -10.43
N ASP A 369 4.71 13.99 -9.81
CA ASP A 369 4.79 14.70 -8.51
C ASP A 369 3.44 14.82 -7.75
N LEU A 370 3.40 14.38 -6.48
CA LEU A 370 2.28 14.59 -5.54
C LEU A 370 2.27 15.99 -4.91
N GLN A 371 3.39 16.72 -4.93
CA GLN A 371 3.46 18.09 -4.39
C GLN A 371 2.63 19.10 -5.22
N ALA A 372 2.01 18.65 -6.32
CA ALA A 372 1.62 19.55 -7.39
C ALA A 372 0.24 20.22 -7.25
N LYS A 373 -0.82 19.65 -6.61
CA LYS A 373 -2.16 20.31 -6.62
C LYS A 373 -3.04 20.06 -5.37
N PRO A 374 -3.26 21.07 -4.49
CA PRO A 374 -4.14 21.02 -3.31
C PRO A 374 -5.59 20.58 -3.59
N TYR A 375 -6.09 20.79 -4.81
CA TYR A 375 -7.45 20.42 -5.20
C TYR A 375 -7.72 18.91 -5.09
N VAL A 376 -6.78 18.05 -5.51
CA VAL A 376 -6.98 16.59 -5.53
C VAL A 376 -7.05 16.01 -4.12
N VAL A 377 -6.27 16.57 -3.19
CA VAL A 377 -6.36 16.19 -1.76
C VAL A 377 -7.77 16.47 -1.24
N ALA A 378 -8.30 17.68 -1.46
CA ALA A 378 -9.65 18.05 -1.04
C ALA A 378 -10.75 17.21 -1.70
N VAL A 379 -10.60 16.87 -2.98
CA VAL A 379 -11.54 15.96 -3.68
C VAL A 379 -11.50 14.55 -3.07
N SER A 380 -10.30 14.03 -2.78
CA SER A 380 -10.14 12.71 -2.17
C SER A 380 -10.74 12.63 -0.76
N GLU A 381 -10.63 13.71 0.02
CA GLU A 381 -11.25 13.81 1.34
C GLU A 381 -12.78 13.80 1.23
N ARG A 382 -13.33 14.63 0.33
CA ARG A 382 -14.77 14.68 0.07
C ARG A 382 -15.30 13.33 -0.42
N LEU A 383 -14.54 12.64 -1.27
CA LEU A 383 -14.90 11.32 -1.78
C LEU A 383 -15.02 10.29 -0.65
N ARG A 384 -14.01 10.21 0.23
CA ARG A 384 -14.03 9.27 1.35
C ARG A 384 -15.14 9.62 2.36
N ALA A 385 -15.37 10.91 2.62
CA ALA A 385 -16.48 11.37 3.46
C ALA A 385 -17.85 11.00 2.86
N ASP A 386 -18.06 11.21 1.56
CA ASP A 386 -19.28 10.77 0.85
C ASP A 386 -19.43 9.25 0.94
N THR A 387 -18.34 8.50 0.82
CA THR A 387 -18.34 7.04 0.91
C THR A 387 -18.73 6.53 2.29
N LEU A 388 -18.20 7.13 3.36
CA LEU A 388 -18.64 6.83 4.73
C LEU A 388 -20.16 7.08 4.87
N ALA A 389 -20.64 8.22 4.37
CA ALA A 389 -22.06 8.58 4.43
C ALA A 389 -22.95 7.58 3.66
N ARG A 390 -22.60 7.19 2.43
CA ARG A 390 -23.36 6.20 1.64
C ARG A 390 -23.42 4.84 2.32
N ARG A 391 -22.35 4.45 3.03
CA ARG A 391 -22.27 3.18 3.78
C ARG A 391 -22.94 3.25 5.16
N GLY A 392 -23.48 4.42 5.56
CA GLY A 392 -24.05 4.62 6.89
C GLY A 392 -23.01 4.53 8.01
N LEU A 393 -21.74 4.76 7.70
CA LEU A 393 -20.62 4.73 8.64
C LEU A 393 -20.29 6.14 9.11
N LYS A 394 -19.80 6.23 10.35
CA LYS A 394 -19.24 7.47 10.89
C LYS A 394 -17.74 7.29 11.06
N GLY A 395 -16.97 8.34 10.75
CA GLY A 395 -15.53 8.30 10.83
C GLY A 395 -14.90 9.62 10.44
N THR A 396 -13.63 9.77 10.79
CA THR A 396 -12.82 10.93 10.48
C THR A 396 -11.63 10.55 9.62
N LEU A 397 -11.20 11.46 8.75
CA LEU A 397 -9.98 11.31 7.97
C LEU A 397 -8.82 11.98 8.72
N GLU A 398 -7.76 11.25 8.97
CA GLU A 398 -6.59 11.73 9.70
C GLU A 398 -5.39 11.81 8.75
N PRO A 399 -4.86 13.00 8.42
CA PRO A 399 -3.73 13.12 7.52
C PRO A 399 -2.48 12.48 8.13
N LEU A 400 -1.65 11.85 7.30
CA LEU A 400 -0.33 11.39 7.71
C LEU A 400 0.58 12.61 7.97
N PRO A 401 1.21 12.74 9.14
CA PRO A 401 2.06 13.89 9.46
C PRO A 401 3.20 14.10 8.46
N GLN A 402 3.80 13.01 7.98
CA GLN A 402 4.92 13.06 7.03
C GLN A 402 4.46 13.26 5.59
N LEU A 403 3.20 12.93 5.27
CA LEU A 403 2.63 12.95 3.93
C LEU A 403 1.17 13.45 3.95
N PRO A 404 0.93 14.75 4.14
CA PRO A 404 -0.43 15.28 4.39
C PRO A 404 -1.46 15.04 3.28
N ALA A 405 -1.04 14.61 2.09
CA ALA A 405 -1.94 14.21 1.01
C ALA A 405 -2.62 12.85 1.27
N TYR A 406 -2.03 12.00 2.11
CA TYR A 406 -2.53 10.69 2.48
C TYR A 406 -3.24 10.74 3.82
N HIS A 407 -4.32 9.97 3.92
CA HIS A 407 -5.20 9.97 5.08
C HIS A 407 -5.46 8.56 5.56
N ARG A 408 -5.38 8.38 6.88
CA ARG A 408 -5.94 7.24 7.57
C ARG A 408 -7.43 7.43 7.76
N VAL A 409 -8.18 6.34 7.78
CA VAL A 409 -9.62 6.36 8.10
C VAL A 409 -9.79 5.87 9.52
N ARG A 410 -10.23 6.77 10.41
CA ARG A 410 -10.64 6.42 11.77
C ARG A 410 -12.14 6.23 11.79
N TYR A 411 -12.59 4.97 11.85
CA TYR A 411 -14.00 4.65 12.04
C TYR A 411 -14.42 4.96 13.48
N GLU A 412 -15.58 5.61 13.65
CA GLU A 412 -16.17 5.80 14.97
C GLU A 412 -16.76 4.49 15.47
N MET A 413 -16.50 4.17 16.74
CA MET A 413 -17.10 3.03 17.40
C MET A 413 -18.63 3.16 17.42
N ARG A 414 -19.34 2.08 17.08
CA ARG A 414 -20.80 1.99 17.11
C ARG A 414 -21.25 1.59 18.52
N GLY A 415 -22.08 2.44 19.13
CA GLY A 415 -22.63 2.18 20.47
C GLY A 415 -21.60 2.36 21.57
N THR A 416 -21.70 1.53 22.61
CA THR A 416 -20.76 1.51 23.75
C THR A 416 -20.41 0.07 24.14
N PRO A 417 -19.85 -0.72 23.21
CA PRO A 417 -19.56 -2.14 23.41
C PRO A 417 -18.57 -2.32 24.56
N THR A 418 -18.73 -3.38 25.33
CA THR A 418 -17.69 -3.76 26.30
C THR A 418 -16.57 -4.51 25.58
N VAL A 419 -15.33 -4.10 25.79
CA VAL A 419 -14.14 -4.82 25.29
C VAL A 419 -13.61 -5.75 26.39
N SER A 420 -13.45 -7.03 26.09
CA SER A 420 -12.79 -7.98 27.01
C SER A 420 -11.35 -8.20 26.58
N VAL A 421 -10.41 -7.72 27.39
CA VAL A 421 -8.96 -7.91 27.19
C VAL A 421 -8.54 -9.22 27.85
N ILE A 422 -8.11 -10.19 27.07
CA ILE A 422 -7.76 -11.54 27.52
C ILE A 422 -6.25 -11.68 27.51
N ILE A 423 -5.68 -11.99 28.68
CA ILE A 423 -4.24 -12.01 28.91
C ILE A 423 -3.83 -13.32 29.60
N PRO A 424 -3.34 -14.32 28.84
CA PRO A 424 -2.65 -15.47 29.42
C PRO A 424 -1.33 -15.05 30.06
N SER A 425 -1.04 -15.52 31.28
CA SER A 425 0.22 -15.20 31.98
C SER A 425 0.68 -16.33 32.91
N ARG A 426 1.99 -16.39 33.16
CA ARG A 426 2.61 -17.32 34.11
C ARG A 426 3.92 -16.76 34.67
N ASP A 427 4.07 -16.77 35.99
CA ASP A 427 5.34 -16.54 36.72
C ASP A 427 6.16 -15.33 36.20
N ASN A 428 5.52 -14.18 35.99
CA ASN A 428 6.15 -12.95 35.48
C ASN A 428 5.50 -11.68 36.05
N GLN A 429 5.46 -11.56 37.38
CA GLN A 429 4.74 -10.49 38.09
C GLN A 429 5.04 -9.07 37.57
N ALA A 430 6.31 -8.73 37.34
CA ALA A 430 6.71 -7.38 36.94
C ALA A 430 6.21 -7.04 35.52
N VAL A 431 6.27 -8.01 34.61
CA VAL A 431 5.88 -7.87 33.21
C VAL A 431 4.35 -7.72 33.11
N LEU A 432 3.61 -8.63 33.74
CA LEU A 432 2.15 -8.55 33.82
C LEU A 432 1.70 -7.22 34.47
N ALA A 433 2.39 -6.78 35.53
CA ALA A 433 2.05 -5.51 36.17
C ALA A 433 2.22 -4.31 35.25
N ALA A 434 3.33 -4.22 34.52
CA ALA A 434 3.56 -3.16 33.53
C ALA A 434 2.47 -3.16 32.45
N CYS A 435 2.09 -4.33 31.93
CA CYS A 435 1.00 -4.46 30.96
C CYS A 435 -0.34 -3.93 31.52
N LEU A 436 -0.78 -4.45 32.67
CA LEU A 436 -2.05 -4.05 33.29
C LEU A 436 -2.10 -2.57 33.68
N GLU A 437 -0.99 -2.04 34.19
CA GLU A 437 -0.87 -0.62 34.54
C GLU A 437 -0.88 0.27 33.29
N SER A 438 -0.24 -0.17 32.20
CA SER A 438 -0.29 0.58 30.93
C SER A 438 -1.71 0.65 30.36
N ILE A 439 -2.48 -0.45 30.40
CA ILE A 439 -3.88 -0.48 29.96
C ILE A 439 -4.71 0.49 30.79
N ARG A 440 -4.65 0.38 32.13
CA ARG A 440 -5.46 1.22 33.03
C ARG A 440 -5.05 2.69 33.04
N GLY A 441 -3.76 2.95 32.88
CA GLY A 441 -3.20 4.30 32.96
C GLY A 441 -3.26 5.09 31.66
N LYS A 442 -3.32 4.43 30.50
CA LYS A 442 -3.22 5.08 29.19
C LYS A 442 -4.48 4.99 28.33
N SER A 443 -5.35 3.99 28.53
CA SER A 443 -6.56 3.85 27.70
C SER A 443 -7.55 4.98 27.93
N SER A 444 -8.06 5.60 26.86
CA SER A 444 -9.12 6.62 26.95
C SER A 444 -10.53 6.04 27.02
N TYR A 445 -10.75 4.84 26.50
CA TYR A 445 -12.00 4.12 26.64
C TYR A 445 -12.09 3.45 28.02
N ASP A 446 -13.24 3.55 28.70
CA ASP A 446 -13.43 3.08 30.07
C ASP A 446 -14.26 1.78 30.17
N ARG A 447 -15.02 1.43 29.13
CA ARG A 447 -15.87 0.23 29.11
C ARG A 447 -15.12 -1.00 28.62
N TYR A 448 -14.10 -1.39 29.38
CA TYR A 448 -13.39 -2.65 29.18
C TYR A 448 -13.33 -3.46 30.47
N GLU A 449 -13.12 -4.76 30.32
CA GLU A 449 -12.71 -5.65 31.41
C GLU A 449 -11.42 -6.35 31.03
N ILE A 450 -10.69 -6.85 32.02
CA ILE A 450 -9.47 -7.62 31.84
C ILE A 450 -9.67 -9.01 32.43
N VAL A 451 -9.44 -10.03 31.62
CA VAL A 451 -9.48 -11.44 31.99
C VAL A 451 -8.06 -11.98 31.96
N VAL A 452 -7.42 -12.07 33.13
CA VAL A 452 -6.11 -12.68 33.29
C VAL A 452 -6.28 -14.19 33.46
N VAL A 453 -5.65 -14.97 32.59
CA VAL A 453 -5.65 -16.44 32.65
C VAL A 453 -4.29 -16.91 33.18
N ASP A 454 -4.24 -17.21 34.48
CA ASP A 454 -3.07 -17.75 35.17
C ASP A 454 -2.84 -19.21 34.79
N ASN A 455 -1.79 -19.47 34.01
CA ASN A 455 -1.37 -20.82 33.64
C ASN A 455 -0.50 -21.48 34.72
N GLY A 456 -1.09 -21.68 35.90
CA GLY A 456 -0.49 -22.45 36.98
C GLY A 456 0.75 -21.80 37.59
N SER A 457 0.77 -20.46 37.78
CA SER A 457 1.86 -19.76 38.46
C SER A 457 2.16 -20.36 39.83
N ARG A 458 3.44 -20.35 40.20
CA ARG A 458 4.02 -20.91 41.43
C ARG A 458 4.83 -19.89 42.22
N GLU A 459 5.31 -18.83 41.59
CA GLU A 459 6.10 -17.81 42.27
C GLU A 459 5.27 -17.05 43.31
N PRO A 460 5.72 -16.95 44.58
CA PRO A 460 4.99 -16.24 45.62
C PRO A 460 4.66 -14.78 45.28
N ALA A 461 5.57 -14.10 44.56
CA ALA A 461 5.37 -12.73 44.10
C ALA A 461 4.20 -12.65 43.09
N THR A 462 4.18 -13.52 42.09
CA THR A 462 3.12 -13.61 41.08
C THR A 462 1.78 -13.97 41.72
N LEU A 463 1.74 -14.98 42.59
CA LEU A 463 0.51 -15.36 43.32
C LEU A 463 -0.02 -14.22 44.20
N GLY A 464 0.87 -13.53 44.91
CA GLY A 464 0.51 -12.36 45.71
C GLY A 464 -0.06 -11.22 44.86
N TYR A 465 0.52 -10.98 43.68
CA TYR A 465 0.01 -9.99 42.73
C TYR A 465 -1.34 -10.37 42.13
N LEU A 466 -1.50 -11.62 41.67
CA LEU A 466 -2.77 -12.15 41.16
C LEU A 466 -3.90 -12.02 42.20
N ASN A 467 -3.62 -12.32 43.47
CA ASN A 467 -4.59 -12.12 44.56
C ASN A 467 -4.96 -10.64 44.77
N ARG A 468 -4.01 -9.72 44.57
CA ARG A 468 -4.24 -8.28 44.69
C ARG A 468 -5.16 -7.78 43.56
N ILE A 469 -4.83 -8.10 42.31
CA ILE A 469 -5.58 -7.60 41.14
C ILE A 469 -6.99 -8.19 41.04
N ARG A 470 -7.29 -9.33 41.69
CA ARG A 470 -8.66 -9.84 41.82
C ARG A 470 -9.64 -8.86 42.46
N SER A 471 -9.14 -7.92 43.27
CA SER A 471 -9.98 -6.88 43.89
C SER A 471 -10.13 -5.63 43.01
N TRP A 472 -9.43 -5.56 41.88
CA TRP A 472 -9.52 -4.41 40.97
C TRP A 472 -10.85 -4.41 40.21
N PRO A 473 -11.54 -3.26 40.11
CA PRO A 473 -12.74 -3.15 39.29
C PRO A 473 -12.44 -3.53 37.84
N GLY A 474 -13.31 -4.35 37.26
CA GLY A 474 -13.21 -4.81 35.87
C GLY A 474 -12.13 -5.87 35.62
N VAL A 475 -11.53 -6.48 36.67
CA VAL A 475 -10.53 -7.54 36.50
C VAL A 475 -11.05 -8.89 36.99
N LYS A 476 -10.89 -9.92 36.15
CA LYS A 476 -11.13 -11.33 36.47
C LYS A 476 -9.81 -12.08 36.38
N VAL A 477 -9.55 -12.96 37.35
CA VAL A 477 -8.38 -13.85 37.33
C VAL A 477 -8.84 -15.30 37.38
N ILE A 478 -8.55 -16.04 36.32
CA ILE A 478 -8.90 -17.45 36.15
C ILE A 478 -7.63 -18.25 36.30
N ARG A 479 -7.65 -19.29 37.13
CA ARG A 479 -6.53 -20.22 37.24
C ARG A 479 -6.80 -21.45 36.41
N HIS A 480 -5.81 -21.84 35.60
CA HIS A 480 -5.80 -23.07 34.83
C HIS A 480 -4.45 -23.76 35.00
N ASP A 481 -4.41 -24.81 35.82
CA ASP A 481 -3.18 -25.53 36.17
C ASP A 481 -3.03 -26.76 35.26
N ALA A 482 -2.55 -26.53 34.03
CA ALA A 482 -2.41 -27.53 32.99
C ALA A 482 -1.11 -27.30 32.18
N PRO A 483 -0.70 -28.25 31.31
CA PRO A 483 0.36 -27.99 30.34
C PRO A 483 0.04 -26.76 29.47
N PHE A 484 1.08 -26.03 29.06
CA PHE A 484 0.89 -24.80 28.28
C PHE A 484 0.25 -25.09 26.91
N ASN A 485 -0.90 -24.45 26.67
CA ASN A 485 -1.56 -24.36 25.39
C ASN A 485 -2.18 -22.95 25.26
N TYR A 486 -1.59 -22.10 24.42
CA TYR A 486 -2.03 -20.72 24.25
C TYR A 486 -3.48 -20.64 23.74
N SER A 487 -3.85 -21.49 22.79
CA SER A 487 -5.21 -21.61 22.27
C SER A 487 -6.23 -21.95 23.37
N GLU A 488 -5.89 -22.91 24.24
CA GLU A 488 -6.75 -23.30 25.36
C GLU A 488 -6.95 -22.15 26.36
N LEU A 489 -5.87 -21.48 26.75
CA LEU A 489 -5.92 -20.36 27.70
C LEU A 489 -6.78 -19.22 27.17
N ASN A 490 -6.66 -18.87 25.89
CA ASN A 490 -7.48 -17.84 25.28
C ASN A 490 -8.94 -18.24 25.19
N ASN A 491 -9.25 -19.48 24.79
CA ASN A 491 -10.63 -19.98 24.77
C ASN A 491 -11.27 -19.96 26.17
N LEU A 492 -10.52 -20.32 27.22
CA LEU A 492 -10.97 -20.19 28.62
C LEU A 492 -11.22 -18.73 29.01
N GLY A 493 -10.35 -17.82 28.55
CA GLY A 493 -10.53 -16.38 28.73
C GLY A 493 -11.82 -15.87 28.08
N VAL A 494 -12.10 -16.28 26.84
CA VAL A 494 -13.34 -15.93 26.11
C VAL A 494 -14.59 -16.45 26.82
N ALA A 495 -14.54 -17.66 27.37
CA ALA A 495 -15.67 -18.24 28.10
C ALA A 495 -16.04 -17.45 29.37
N ALA A 496 -15.09 -16.74 29.97
CA ALA A 496 -15.31 -15.90 31.15
C ALA A 496 -15.48 -14.41 30.85
N ALA A 497 -15.17 -14.00 29.62
CA ALA A 497 -15.38 -12.66 29.11
C ALA A 497 -16.87 -12.39 28.89
N ALA A 498 -17.30 -11.15 29.13
CA ALA A 498 -18.65 -10.64 28.94
C ALA A 498 -18.77 -9.62 27.80
N GLY A 499 -17.64 -9.15 27.23
CA GLY A 499 -17.60 -8.13 26.20
C GLY A 499 -18.01 -8.63 24.82
N ASP A 500 -18.61 -7.73 24.04
CA ASP A 500 -19.01 -7.95 22.65
C ASP A 500 -17.81 -7.98 21.69
N ILE A 501 -16.71 -7.36 22.11
CA ILE A 501 -15.44 -7.29 21.38
C ILE A 501 -14.38 -7.97 22.23
N LEU A 502 -13.64 -8.88 21.62
CA LEU A 502 -12.56 -9.63 22.25
C LEU A 502 -11.23 -9.02 21.81
N LEU A 503 -10.32 -8.82 22.75
CA LEU A 503 -8.95 -8.42 22.51
C LEU A 503 -8.01 -9.44 23.15
N PHE A 504 -7.29 -10.18 22.33
CA PHE A 504 -6.20 -11.05 22.78
C PHE A 504 -4.92 -10.24 22.87
N LEU A 505 -4.25 -10.31 24.02
CA LEU A 505 -3.10 -9.48 24.31
C LEU A 505 -2.07 -10.29 25.11
N ASN A 506 -0.80 -10.22 24.72
CA ASN A 506 0.27 -10.82 25.50
C ASN A 506 0.56 -10.01 26.77
N ASP A 507 1.02 -10.69 27.82
CA ASP A 507 1.33 -10.10 29.12
C ASP A 507 2.57 -9.20 29.11
N ASP A 508 3.39 -9.26 28.07
CA ASP A 508 4.62 -8.49 27.85
C ASP A 508 4.45 -7.33 26.85
N THR A 509 3.26 -6.72 26.83
CA THR A 509 2.93 -5.54 26.02
C THR A 509 2.73 -4.29 26.85
N GLU A 510 3.00 -3.11 26.29
CA GLU A 510 2.66 -1.82 26.89
C GLU A 510 1.97 -0.91 25.89
N VAL A 511 0.83 -0.34 26.29
CA VAL A 511 0.06 0.61 25.46
C VAL A 511 0.87 1.88 25.21
N LEU A 512 0.90 2.38 23.96
CA LEU A 512 1.42 3.71 23.63
C LEU A 512 0.33 4.66 23.18
N THR A 513 -0.61 4.19 22.35
CA THR A 513 -1.72 5.00 21.81
C THR A 513 -2.90 5.04 22.79
N PRO A 514 -3.32 6.21 23.32
CA PRO A 514 -4.40 6.28 24.31
C PRO A 514 -5.77 5.79 23.81
N ASP A 515 -6.16 6.13 22.58
CA ASP A 515 -7.46 5.80 21.98
C ASP A 515 -7.43 4.49 21.16
N TRP A 516 -6.53 3.57 21.52
CA TRP A 516 -6.30 2.32 20.81
C TRP A 516 -7.52 1.40 20.78
N LEU A 517 -8.26 1.28 21.89
CA LEU A 517 -9.46 0.45 21.96
C LEU A 517 -10.53 1.00 21.01
N GLU A 518 -10.71 2.31 20.97
CA GLU A 518 -11.67 2.98 20.09
C GLU A 518 -11.33 2.75 18.61
N ARG A 519 -10.07 2.93 18.25
CA ARG A 519 -9.58 2.76 16.88
C ARG A 519 -9.75 1.32 16.39
N MET A 520 -9.30 0.36 17.19
CA MET A 520 -9.38 -1.06 16.82
C MET A 520 -10.84 -1.53 16.78
N ALA A 521 -11.67 -1.12 17.74
CA ALA A 521 -13.08 -1.51 17.78
C ALA A 521 -13.89 -0.92 16.63
N GLY A 522 -13.56 0.31 16.19
CA GLY A 522 -14.16 0.90 14.99
C GLY A 522 -13.99 0.02 13.75
N PHE A 523 -12.80 -0.56 13.56
CA PHE A 523 -12.55 -1.56 12.51
C PHE A 523 -13.22 -2.90 12.80
N ALA A 524 -13.07 -3.46 14.01
CA ALA A 524 -13.57 -4.79 14.36
C ALA A 524 -15.09 -4.90 14.19
N GLN A 525 -15.80 -3.79 14.36
CA GLN A 525 -17.24 -3.73 14.15
C GLN A 525 -17.64 -3.70 12.68
N LEU A 526 -16.78 -3.35 11.72
CA LEU A 526 -17.17 -3.37 10.30
C LEU A 526 -17.58 -4.77 9.87
N ASP A 527 -18.68 -4.92 9.13
CA ASP A 527 -19.27 -6.24 8.86
C ASP A 527 -18.34 -7.16 8.06
N HIS A 528 -17.46 -6.59 7.23
CA HIS A 528 -16.47 -7.32 6.43
C HIS A 528 -15.14 -7.58 7.15
N VAL A 529 -14.87 -6.98 8.32
CA VAL A 529 -13.57 -7.12 9.01
C VAL A 529 -13.58 -8.30 9.98
N GLY A 530 -12.55 -9.15 9.90
CA GLY A 530 -12.33 -10.29 10.79
C GLY A 530 -11.50 -9.87 12.00
N ALA A 531 -10.17 -9.94 11.87
CA ALA A 531 -9.22 -9.56 12.90
C ALA A 531 -8.61 -8.18 12.64
N VAL A 532 -8.33 -7.45 13.72
CA VAL A 532 -7.66 -6.15 13.72
C VAL A 532 -6.36 -6.26 14.52
N GLY A 533 -5.24 -5.96 13.86
CA GLY A 533 -3.91 -5.93 14.48
C GLY A 533 -3.46 -4.51 14.84
N ALA A 534 -2.55 -4.41 15.82
CA ALA A 534 -1.89 -3.17 16.21
C ALA A 534 -0.39 -3.21 15.89
N LYS A 535 0.21 -2.06 15.56
CA LYS A 535 1.65 -1.99 15.28
C LYS A 535 2.41 -2.22 16.58
N LEU A 536 3.28 -3.21 16.59
CA LEU A 536 4.10 -3.52 17.75
C LEU A 536 5.53 -3.07 17.50
N LEU A 537 6.11 -2.42 18.50
CA LEU A 537 7.47 -1.93 18.46
C LEU A 537 8.32 -2.68 19.49
N TYR A 538 9.59 -2.87 19.16
CA TYR A 538 10.56 -3.37 20.13
C TYR A 538 10.74 -2.38 21.30
N PRO A 539 11.27 -2.83 22.46
CA PRO A 539 11.62 -1.96 23.56
C PRO A 539 12.49 -0.78 23.10
N GLY A 540 12.12 0.43 23.52
CA GLY A 540 12.72 1.68 23.05
C GLY A 540 11.95 2.37 21.92
N GLY A 541 11.01 1.69 21.26
CA GLY A 541 10.04 2.31 20.34
C GLY A 541 10.62 2.78 19.00
N SER A 542 11.88 2.45 18.69
CA SER A 542 12.57 2.90 17.47
C SER A 542 12.52 1.90 16.33
N GLU A 543 12.10 0.66 16.59
CA GLU A 543 12.10 -0.45 15.63
C GLU A 543 10.77 -1.19 15.64
N ILE A 544 10.29 -1.57 14.47
CA ILE A 544 9.08 -2.38 14.28
C ILE A 544 9.38 -3.83 14.68
N GLN A 545 8.47 -4.39 15.47
CA GLN A 545 8.38 -5.81 15.79
C GLN A 545 7.27 -6.50 14.99
N HIS A 546 6.15 -5.79 14.77
CA HIS A 546 5.04 -6.28 13.94
C HIS A 546 4.31 -5.12 13.25
N ALA A 547 4.10 -5.25 11.95
CA ALA A 547 3.27 -4.35 11.15
C ALA A 547 2.44 -5.10 10.09
N GLY A 548 2.08 -6.35 10.40
CA GLY A 548 1.46 -7.33 9.48
C GLY A 548 2.20 -8.67 9.47
N VAL A 549 1.53 -9.74 9.03
CA VAL A 549 2.16 -11.06 8.76
C VAL A 549 1.98 -11.41 7.28
N LEU A 550 3.09 -11.80 6.65
CA LEU A 550 3.14 -12.35 5.30
C LEU A 550 3.23 -13.87 5.36
N ASN A 551 2.47 -14.56 4.52
CA ASN A 551 2.61 -16.00 4.33
C ASN A 551 3.55 -16.29 3.15
N ILE A 552 4.85 -16.21 3.41
CA ILE A 552 5.95 -16.45 2.46
C ILE A 552 6.29 -17.95 2.35
N ASP A 553 7.17 -18.34 1.43
CA ASP A 553 7.57 -19.74 1.21
C ASP A 553 8.06 -20.45 2.46
N ALA A 554 8.78 -19.73 3.34
CA ALA A 554 9.28 -20.25 4.61
C ALA A 554 8.17 -20.47 5.67
N GLY A 555 6.98 -19.88 5.46
CA GLY A 555 5.84 -19.83 6.36
C GLY A 555 5.54 -18.40 6.87
N PRO A 556 4.50 -18.25 7.71
CA PRO A 556 4.07 -16.94 8.22
C PRO A 556 5.21 -16.19 8.92
N SER A 557 5.46 -14.95 8.52
CA SER A 557 6.56 -14.10 8.98
C SER A 557 6.13 -12.64 9.16
N HIS A 558 6.65 -11.96 10.18
CA HIS A 558 6.33 -10.55 10.43
C HIS A 558 6.96 -9.64 9.35
N ALA A 559 6.15 -8.74 8.79
CA ALA A 559 6.61 -7.76 7.82
C ALA A 559 7.38 -6.60 8.49
N PHE A 560 8.34 -6.03 7.76
CA PHE A 560 9.09 -4.82 8.16
C PHE A 560 9.87 -4.93 9.48
N LEU A 561 10.25 -6.14 9.90
CA LEU A 561 11.03 -6.35 11.12
C LEU A 561 12.26 -5.44 11.16
N ARG A 562 12.49 -4.79 12.30
CA ARG A 562 13.63 -3.90 12.57
C ARG A 562 13.67 -2.61 11.74
N HIS A 563 12.68 -2.34 10.89
CA HIS A 563 12.56 -1.04 10.25
C HIS A 563 12.09 0.04 11.24
N SER A 564 12.34 1.30 10.91
CA SER A 564 11.79 2.44 11.65
C SER A 564 10.25 2.42 11.60
N PRO A 565 9.55 2.81 12.68
CA PRO A 565 8.08 2.99 12.69
C PRO A 565 7.58 3.96 11.62
N ASP A 566 8.43 4.91 11.21
CA ASP A 566 8.17 5.93 10.19
C ASP A 566 8.63 5.52 8.78
N HIS A 567 9.22 4.32 8.63
CA HIS A 567 9.57 3.79 7.32
C HIS A 567 8.31 3.68 6.47
N TYR A 568 8.36 4.12 5.22
CA TYR A 568 7.15 4.16 4.38
C TYR A 568 6.66 2.74 4.05
N GLY A 569 7.60 1.84 3.75
CA GLY A 569 7.29 0.52 3.24
C GLY A 569 6.70 0.57 1.82
N TYR A 570 6.52 -0.61 1.24
CA TYR A 570 5.95 -0.77 -0.08
C TYR A 570 4.57 -0.09 -0.18
N PHE A 571 4.46 0.94 -1.02
CA PHE A 571 3.26 1.75 -1.20
C PHE A 571 2.62 2.25 0.11
N LEU A 572 3.43 2.73 1.06
CA LEU A 572 2.98 3.27 2.36
C LEU A 572 2.30 2.23 3.27
N ARG A 573 2.45 0.93 3.01
CA ARG A 573 1.78 -0.14 3.75
C ARG A 573 2.13 -0.19 5.25
N ASN A 574 3.26 0.39 5.67
CA ASN A 574 3.56 0.56 7.10
C ASN A 574 2.88 1.80 7.72
N LEU A 575 2.49 2.79 6.91
CA LEU A 575 1.91 4.03 7.40
C LEU A 575 0.39 4.10 7.30
N LEU A 576 -0.22 3.40 6.33
CA LEU A 576 -1.67 3.38 6.11
C LEU A 576 -2.30 2.06 6.55
N GLU A 577 -3.59 2.08 6.85
CA GLU A 577 -4.36 0.87 7.10
C GLU A 577 -4.47 0.04 5.82
N TYR A 578 -4.04 -1.20 5.92
CA TYR A 578 -4.03 -2.19 4.84
C TYR A 578 -4.69 -3.47 5.31
N ASN A 579 -5.30 -4.19 4.38
CA ASN A 579 -5.70 -5.57 4.60
C ASN A 579 -4.50 -6.52 4.51
N TRP A 580 -4.51 -7.54 5.35
CA TRP A 580 -3.46 -8.56 5.49
C TRP A 580 -4.08 -9.94 5.63
N LEU A 581 -3.33 -10.99 5.32
CA LEU A 581 -3.79 -12.34 5.58
C LEU A 581 -3.88 -12.60 7.08
N ALA A 582 -2.88 -12.16 7.85
CA ALA A 582 -2.87 -12.34 9.29
C ALA A 582 -2.21 -11.18 10.05
N VAL A 583 -2.60 -11.08 11.32
CA VAL A 583 -2.03 -10.20 12.35
C VAL A 583 -1.67 -11.05 13.56
N THR A 584 -0.83 -10.54 14.45
CA THR A 584 -0.35 -11.33 15.59
C THR A 584 -1.26 -11.29 16.81
N GLY A 585 -1.36 -12.42 17.52
CA GLY A 585 -2.06 -12.57 18.81
C GLY A 585 -1.42 -11.79 19.96
N ALA A 586 -0.23 -11.19 19.77
CA ALA A 586 0.32 -10.27 20.76
C ALA A 586 -0.56 -9.02 20.96
N CYS A 587 -1.34 -8.62 19.94
CA CYS A 587 -2.45 -7.67 20.07
C CYS A 587 -3.43 -7.87 18.91
N LEU A 588 -4.47 -8.68 19.12
CA LEU A 588 -5.48 -9.05 18.11
C LEU A 588 -6.88 -8.77 18.64
N MET A 589 -7.61 -7.88 17.96
CA MET A 589 -9.01 -7.58 18.29
C MET A 589 -9.96 -8.21 17.27
N VAL A 590 -11.08 -8.75 17.73
CA VAL A 590 -12.12 -9.36 16.90
C VAL A 590 -13.50 -9.19 17.54
N GLU A 591 -14.53 -9.02 16.73
CA GLU A 591 -15.92 -9.04 17.21
C GLU A 591 -16.30 -10.45 17.66
N ARG A 592 -16.82 -10.62 18.88
CA ARG A 592 -17.11 -11.93 19.49
C ARG A 592 -17.88 -12.85 18.55
N ARG A 593 -18.94 -12.35 17.90
CA ARG A 593 -19.78 -13.15 17.00
C ARG A 593 -18.99 -13.79 15.86
N LYS A 594 -17.97 -13.10 15.35
CA LYS A 594 -17.13 -13.58 14.22
C LYS A 594 -16.12 -14.61 14.71
N PHE A 595 -15.53 -14.37 15.89
CA PHE A 595 -14.63 -15.32 16.54
C PHE A 595 -15.33 -16.63 16.93
N GLU A 596 -16.54 -16.54 17.49
CA GLU A 596 -17.35 -17.71 17.83
C GLU A 596 -17.82 -18.46 16.58
N ALA A 597 -18.11 -17.75 15.48
CA ALA A 597 -18.53 -18.36 14.22
C ALA A 597 -17.45 -19.26 13.59
N ILE A 598 -16.16 -18.95 13.79
CA ILE A 598 -15.05 -19.81 13.33
C ILE A 598 -14.70 -20.91 14.34
N GLY A 599 -15.30 -20.92 15.54
CA GLY A 599 -15.06 -21.95 16.57
C GLY A 599 -13.94 -21.65 17.58
N GLY A 600 -13.50 -20.39 17.69
CA GLY A 600 -12.44 -19.98 18.62
C GLY A 600 -11.04 -20.43 18.20
N PHE A 601 -10.05 -20.47 19.10
CA PHE A 601 -8.70 -20.95 18.78
C PHE A 601 -8.62 -22.48 18.66
N ASP A 602 -7.82 -23.00 17.71
CA ASP A 602 -7.59 -24.44 17.57
C ASP A 602 -6.55 -24.96 18.56
N LEU A 603 -6.93 -25.97 19.36
CA LEU A 603 -6.08 -26.54 20.41
C LEU A 603 -4.90 -27.35 19.87
N ARG A 604 -4.90 -27.71 18.58
CA ARG A 604 -3.77 -28.39 17.90
C ARG A 604 -2.56 -27.49 17.70
N LEU A 605 -2.72 -26.17 17.86
CA LEU A 605 -1.67 -25.16 17.74
C LEU A 605 -1.32 -24.54 19.11
N PRO A 606 -0.67 -25.29 20.03
CA PRO A 606 -0.50 -24.86 21.41
C PRO A 606 0.49 -23.70 21.60
N VAL A 607 1.41 -23.46 20.66
CA VAL A 607 2.52 -22.50 20.87
C VAL A 607 2.65 -21.50 19.73
N ALA A 608 2.81 -21.95 18.49
CA ALA A 608 2.99 -21.08 17.33
C ALA A 608 1.78 -21.15 16.39
N TYR A 609 1.60 -20.09 15.60
CA TYR A 609 0.63 -19.97 14.51
C TYR A 609 -0.86 -20.08 14.88
N ASN A 610 -1.22 -20.14 16.16
CA ASN A 610 -2.61 -20.13 16.62
C ASN A 610 -3.38 -18.86 16.22
N ASP A 611 -2.73 -17.71 16.29
CA ASP A 611 -3.21 -16.41 15.83
C ASP A 611 -3.36 -16.36 14.31
N ILE A 612 -2.42 -16.98 13.60
CA ILE A 612 -2.45 -17.10 12.14
C ILE A 612 -3.62 -17.99 11.69
N ASP A 613 -3.84 -19.13 12.33
CA ASP A 613 -5.01 -20.01 12.09
C ASP A 613 -6.34 -19.27 12.28
N VAL A 614 -6.49 -18.50 13.36
CA VAL A 614 -7.67 -17.64 13.56
C VAL A 614 -7.86 -16.66 12.41
N CYS A 615 -6.79 -15.98 11.98
CA CYS A 615 -6.84 -15.05 10.86
C CYS A 615 -7.18 -15.73 9.52
N MET A 616 -6.60 -16.91 9.26
CA MET A 616 -6.85 -17.69 8.06
C MET A 616 -8.29 -18.22 8.01
N ARG A 617 -8.83 -18.74 9.12
CA ARG A 617 -10.26 -19.14 9.20
C ARG A 617 -11.21 -17.96 9.03
N LEU A 618 -10.88 -16.78 9.56
CA LEU A 618 -11.66 -15.56 9.31
C LEU A 618 -11.64 -15.19 7.82
N TYR A 619 -10.48 -15.29 7.18
CA TYR A 619 -10.35 -15.04 5.74
C TYR A 619 -11.16 -16.05 4.90
N GLU A 620 -11.05 -17.34 5.20
CA GLU A 620 -11.82 -18.41 4.55
C GLU A 620 -13.34 -18.27 4.78
N ALA A 621 -13.76 -17.69 5.90
CA ALA A 621 -15.15 -17.34 6.19
C ALA A 621 -15.63 -16.08 5.44
N GLY A 622 -14.79 -15.45 4.61
CA GLY A 622 -15.13 -14.30 3.79
C GLY A 622 -14.88 -12.93 4.45
N TYR A 623 -14.15 -12.88 5.56
CA TYR A 623 -13.74 -11.63 6.20
C TYR A 623 -12.38 -11.15 5.72
N TYR A 624 -12.06 -9.88 6.01
CA TYR A 624 -10.75 -9.28 5.78
C TYR A 624 -10.08 -8.95 7.11
N ASN A 625 -8.83 -9.36 7.29
CA ASN A 625 -8.04 -8.90 8.44
C ASN A 625 -7.37 -7.57 8.08
N VAL A 626 -7.20 -6.69 9.08
CA VAL A 626 -6.70 -5.32 8.85
C VAL A 626 -5.66 -4.95 9.90
N MET A 627 -4.65 -4.24 9.45
CA MET A 627 -3.60 -3.70 10.31
C MET A 627 -3.90 -2.23 10.63
N CYS A 628 -4.22 -1.92 11.89
CA CYS A 628 -4.46 -0.56 12.34
C CYS A 628 -3.13 0.14 12.67
N GLN A 629 -2.47 0.72 11.66
CA GLN A 629 -1.14 1.32 11.80
C GLN A 629 -1.10 2.55 12.74
N ALA A 630 -2.26 3.16 12.99
CA ALA A 630 -2.40 4.25 13.96
C ALA A 630 -2.25 3.80 15.43
N VAL A 631 -2.44 2.52 15.72
CA VAL A 631 -2.33 1.98 17.07
C VAL A 631 -0.94 1.38 17.28
N GLN A 632 -0.26 1.82 18.33
CA GLN A 632 1.08 1.38 18.69
C GLN A 632 1.14 0.85 20.11
N LEU A 633 1.87 -0.26 20.28
CA LEU A 633 2.24 -0.84 21.57
C LEU A 633 3.73 -1.20 21.56
N ILE A 634 4.37 -1.19 22.72
CA ILE A 634 5.65 -1.89 22.91
C ILE A 634 5.35 -3.36 23.13
N HIS A 635 6.13 -4.25 22.53
CA HIS A 635 6.13 -5.67 22.82
C HIS A 635 7.55 -6.06 23.22
N HIS A 636 7.74 -6.54 24.46
CA HIS A 636 9.06 -6.84 25.00
C HIS A 636 9.67 -8.14 24.47
N GLU A 637 8.91 -8.87 23.64
CA GLU A 637 9.20 -10.10 22.90
C GLU A 637 10.06 -11.13 23.64
N SER A 638 9.49 -12.33 23.80
CA SER A 638 10.22 -13.51 24.32
C SER A 638 10.72 -13.38 25.75
N VAL A 639 10.21 -12.41 26.53
CA VAL A 639 10.50 -12.31 27.98
C VAL A 639 9.91 -13.52 28.72
N SER A 640 8.69 -13.93 28.36
CA SER A 640 8.01 -15.10 28.96
C SER A 640 8.29 -16.43 28.22
N ARG A 641 8.52 -16.39 26.89
CA ARG A 641 8.65 -17.59 26.03
C ARG A 641 10.09 -18.01 25.67
N GLY A 642 11.02 -17.05 25.61
CA GLY A 642 12.36 -17.23 25.04
C GLY A 642 12.37 -17.53 23.53
N LEU A 643 13.50 -17.28 22.85
CA LEU A 643 13.63 -17.42 21.39
C LEU A 643 13.50 -18.89 20.89
N ASP A 644 12.88 -19.10 19.73
CA ASP A 644 12.59 -20.44 19.17
C ASP A 644 13.79 -21.12 18.50
N PHE A 645 14.77 -20.37 18.01
CA PHE A 645 15.97 -20.93 17.35
C PHE A 645 17.06 -21.40 18.32
N VAL A 646 16.81 -21.33 19.62
CA VAL A 646 17.80 -21.62 20.68
C VAL A 646 17.95 -23.11 20.94
N SER A 647 16.97 -23.94 20.56
CA SER A 647 17.08 -25.40 20.68
C SER A 647 16.47 -26.13 19.49
N ARG A 648 17.08 -27.28 19.16
CA ARG A 648 16.58 -28.20 18.12
C ARG A 648 15.12 -28.61 18.37
N GLU A 649 14.77 -28.85 19.63
CA GLU A 649 13.41 -29.21 20.03
C GLU A 649 12.38 -28.11 19.71
N LYS A 650 12.72 -26.84 19.96
CA LYS A 650 11.85 -25.70 19.63
C LYS A 650 11.68 -25.53 18.12
N MET A 651 12.76 -25.71 17.34
CA MET A 651 12.68 -25.70 15.88
C MET A 651 11.82 -26.83 15.33
N GLU A 652 11.97 -28.06 15.85
CA GLU A 652 11.16 -29.21 15.45
C GLU A 652 9.67 -29.00 15.83
N ARG A 653 9.38 -28.35 16.96
CA ARG A 653 8.02 -27.94 17.32
C ARG A 653 7.46 -26.88 16.38
N LEU A 654 8.20 -25.80 16.12
CA LEU A 654 7.77 -24.75 15.19
C LEU A 654 7.44 -25.34 13.81
N LYS A 655 8.26 -26.28 13.34
CA LYS A 655 7.99 -27.01 12.10
C LYS A 655 6.68 -27.81 12.18
N ARG A 656 6.44 -28.57 13.27
CA ARG A 656 5.18 -29.32 13.45
C ARG A 656 3.96 -28.40 13.50
N ASP A 657 4.03 -27.27 14.21
CA ASP A 657 2.93 -26.31 14.30
C ASP A 657 2.65 -25.68 12.91
N ARG A 658 3.71 -25.39 12.14
CA ARG A 658 3.58 -24.88 10.76
C ARG A 658 2.97 -25.92 9.82
N ASP A 659 3.44 -27.16 9.89
CA ASP A 659 2.92 -28.25 9.06
C ASP A 659 1.43 -28.49 9.42
N CYS A 660 1.07 -28.45 10.71
CA CYS A 660 -0.33 -28.47 11.16
C CYS A 660 -1.14 -27.29 10.61
N LEU A 661 -0.63 -26.05 10.65
CA LEU A 661 -1.31 -24.88 10.10
C LEU A 661 -1.69 -25.10 8.63
N PHE A 662 -0.77 -25.62 7.82
CA PHE A 662 -1.03 -25.86 6.41
C PHE A 662 -1.90 -27.09 6.12
N ASP A 663 -1.92 -28.09 7.02
CA ASP A 663 -2.90 -29.16 6.98
C ASP A 663 -4.34 -28.63 7.25
N LEU A 664 -4.47 -27.56 8.03
CA LEU A 664 -5.75 -26.86 8.27
C LEU A 664 -6.15 -25.97 7.09
N HIS A 665 -5.17 -25.36 6.42
CA HIS A 665 -5.36 -24.34 5.39
C HIS A 665 -4.66 -24.71 4.07
N PRO A 666 -5.05 -25.80 3.40
CA PRO A 666 -4.35 -26.29 2.22
C PRO A 666 -4.37 -25.27 1.05
N ASP A 667 -5.44 -24.50 0.90
CA ASP A 667 -5.59 -23.48 -0.16
C ASP A 667 -4.70 -22.25 0.05
N LEU A 668 -4.17 -22.08 1.26
CA LEU A 668 -3.24 -21.01 1.64
C LEU A 668 -1.79 -21.52 1.79
N PHE A 669 -1.50 -22.76 1.43
CA PHE A 669 -0.12 -23.25 1.42
C PHE A 669 0.73 -22.44 0.42
N GLN A 670 1.73 -21.71 0.93
CA GLN A 670 2.61 -20.81 0.15
C GLN A 670 1.84 -19.81 -0.72
N ARG A 671 0.64 -19.42 -0.29
CA ARG A 671 -0.20 -18.43 -0.96
C ARG A 671 -0.64 -17.37 0.04
N ASP A 672 -0.49 -16.12 -0.36
CA ASP A 672 -0.98 -14.97 0.39
C ASP A 672 -1.70 -14.02 -0.57
N PRO A 673 -3.03 -13.84 -0.45
CA PRO A 673 -3.80 -12.93 -1.30
C PRO A 673 -3.32 -11.47 -1.24
N PHE A 674 -2.60 -11.09 -0.17
CA PHE A 674 -2.13 -9.73 0.05
C PHE A 674 -0.62 -9.58 -0.20
N ASN A 675 0.05 -10.62 -0.69
CA ASN A 675 1.43 -10.62 -1.16
C ASN A 675 1.49 -11.13 -2.62
N ASN A 676 1.68 -10.20 -3.55
CA ASN A 676 1.66 -10.52 -4.98
C ASN A 676 2.73 -11.57 -5.36
N PRO A 677 2.41 -12.56 -6.20
CA PRO A 677 3.34 -13.64 -6.58
C PRO A 677 4.58 -13.18 -7.36
N ASN A 678 4.61 -11.95 -7.86
CA ASN A 678 5.79 -11.37 -8.53
C ASN A 678 6.80 -10.74 -7.54
N LEU A 679 6.49 -10.73 -6.24
CA LEU A 679 7.40 -10.29 -5.18
C LEU A 679 8.30 -11.43 -4.72
N HIS A 680 9.37 -11.07 -4.01
CA HIS A 680 10.35 -12.04 -3.52
C HIS A 680 9.67 -13.05 -2.58
N PRO A 681 9.74 -14.35 -2.87
CA PRO A 681 8.92 -15.35 -2.19
C PRO A 681 9.34 -15.61 -0.74
N ASN A 682 10.48 -15.06 -0.31
CA ASN A 682 10.96 -15.08 1.09
C ASN A 682 11.22 -13.67 1.64
N GLY A 683 10.76 -12.63 0.95
CA GLY A 683 10.96 -11.24 1.32
C GLY A 683 9.97 -10.81 2.40
N ILE A 684 10.42 -10.03 3.39
CA ILE A 684 9.56 -9.49 4.45
C ILE A 684 9.26 -8.00 4.27
N ASN A 685 9.75 -7.41 3.17
CA ASN A 685 9.60 -5.99 2.85
C ASN A 685 8.99 -5.75 1.46
N PHE A 686 8.35 -6.77 0.87
CA PHE A 686 7.79 -6.73 -0.49
C PHE A 686 8.86 -6.39 -1.54
N GLU A 687 10.02 -7.03 -1.41
CA GLU A 687 11.12 -6.88 -2.36
C GLU A 687 10.70 -7.37 -3.75
N ILE A 688 11.12 -6.68 -4.81
CA ILE A 688 10.89 -7.09 -6.20
C ILE A 688 12.05 -7.99 -6.65
N VAL A 689 11.73 -9.09 -7.33
CA VAL A 689 12.70 -10.08 -7.86
C VAL A 689 13.47 -9.58 -9.07
#